data_AF-A0A813IHC4-F1
#
_entry.id   AF-A0A813IHC4-F1
#
_cell.length_a   1.000
_cell.length_b   1.000
_cell.length_c   1.000
_cell.angle_alpha   90.00
_cell.angle_beta   90.00
_cell.angle_gamma   90.00
#
_symmetry.space_group_name_H-M   'P 1'
#
loop_
_entity.id
_entity.type
_entity.pdbx_description
1 polymer ?
#
loop_
_entity_poly.entity_id
_entity_poly.type
_entity_poly.pdbx_seq_one_letter_code
_entity_poly.pdbx_strand_id
1 'polypeptide(L)'
;SRHRAELVLSFFLGSSVALFLAIGVLLALPEKSPGSFSEAYFLTPIPVFRVVFSILLSLWCMGAVARCCESNDINYMFILNVDPRCRVTPEFFFSRAAALTTLWILIFGMYVVDYKWRVVPPVDALDGYNKRASLHFVCYPVLLIFLTLLGILWPSVICRNRYKASVLKSVKRTAMAPWYPVDFADNASGADLWYSPSCKQDPRSSQVHRMHPLDAHVGFVGPVSLHVDDVSFDYEVAVNGVRWLTNGQVTFQCGGKPYGSVDTSENTTLTGQAITDVSGNDSTLGPWRGVERSWRAGVCGGLTTTIRQYSTGFEFLTRVDTSESSVSGTNTCDVTNTACADVSTSFPNFALPNATTNIGFVTWNGNTLFNIIQQAAPPADWSKLSGGVLSSGPLVLYTSTGTDSFAVVLGATMNFKVGMLTRIGQSPSARLAAGVQGLIQQMPANYTLRFALLGRPEGITAAMFTYGAFVQKVFNTARTKLSLAADVLSRQLHYVTDGGSLLNYCDYWPECLNSTEGCKPEAEVLKAAGEYHQSIGLSVGAYHVDPFWYSHSADGGCDDFFARNWSGSPFHFPQGIKGVGLPMMLFLQAFSQKISPVSSQNIYLKDFKFEGQSVSGADSARFFQQIFGKMHATGNFKALTLDGLPDIWQSAPARLTSVDEQQMYDKGLADALLEFGIPIRVDQEFPNDVLASVQYGARTVGRCTSDSDPYAGSEAARFLQLGANSLLFRAMGVRPMVDVLWTNPEQSDPRWPKPSVCRPNIVHDIITAVLSTGPLGFGDLVGKTNASLLFKATRADGVILKPASAALRIDRFYDPIQGGSEIWAAPTFPSRNADSKEDQLANSMAPLEDEHCEQLYGWMILATNVDKNASGSAPVAVTELWPRPAAGTEFFVAQLEQFSSSGMLKPLCINGSAVDSCLLRWNDSSPLPVTTGDTSKETGCVRHNFTLFAASPVLSSGWTLLGDLSKFVPVSPQRFVMAESQETGLRFDVIGHPGEVVPVSMVTETGIVLVWDIHVTSTGKTSVACSEGRCVVSDGIGARGQHSQSTALGITTEIVV
;
A
#
# COMPACT_ATOMS: atom_id res chain seq x y z
N SER A 1 -18.01 14.25 -37.54
CA SER A 1 -19.21 13.65 -36.91
C SER A 1 -19.80 14.56 -35.83
N ARG A 2 -18.98 15.10 -34.91
CA ARG A 2 -19.38 15.99 -33.79
C ARG A 2 -20.28 17.16 -34.21
N HIS A 3 -19.86 17.91 -35.24
CA HIS A 3 -20.61 19.07 -35.75
C HIS A 3 -22.03 18.73 -36.27
N ARG A 4 -22.22 17.53 -36.82
CA ARG A 4 -23.53 17.08 -37.32
C ARG A 4 -24.49 16.72 -36.18
N ALA A 5 -23.97 16.22 -35.05
CA ALA A 5 -24.77 15.89 -33.87
C ALA A 5 -25.25 17.16 -33.14
N GLU A 6 -24.40 18.18 -33.06
CA GLU A 6 -24.74 19.49 -32.46
C GLU A 6 -25.83 20.24 -33.24
N LEU A 7 -25.78 20.19 -34.57
CA LEU A 7 -26.83 20.77 -35.44
C LEU A 7 -28.18 20.07 -35.25
N VAL A 8 -28.18 18.74 -35.16
CA VAL A 8 -29.40 17.95 -34.91
C VAL A 8 -29.98 18.25 -33.54
N LEU A 9 -29.14 18.29 -32.50
CA LEU A 9 -29.58 18.64 -31.14
C LEU A 9 -30.19 20.04 -31.08
N SER A 10 -29.51 21.04 -31.65
CA SER A 10 -29.97 22.43 -31.67
C SER A 10 -31.30 22.59 -32.42
N PHE A 11 -31.46 21.91 -33.56
CA PHE A 11 -32.70 21.92 -34.33
C PHE A 11 -33.90 21.36 -33.55
N PHE A 12 -33.74 20.19 -32.93
CA PHE A 12 -34.82 19.56 -32.15
C PHE A 12 -35.12 20.31 -30.84
N LEU A 13 -34.10 20.91 -30.21
CA LEU A 13 -34.32 21.74 -29.02
C LEU A 13 -35.12 23.00 -29.37
N GLY A 14 -34.72 23.72 -30.43
CA GLY A 14 -35.46 24.89 -30.92
C GLY A 14 -36.90 24.56 -31.32
N SER A 15 -37.09 23.44 -32.02
CA SER A 15 -38.43 22.95 -32.39
C SER A 15 -39.28 22.60 -31.15
N SER A 16 -38.69 21.95 -30.15
CA SER A 16 -39.38 21.57 -28.91
C SER A 16 -39.85 22.80 -28.12
N VAL A 17 -39.00 23.84 -28.00
CA VAL A 17 -39.37 25.09 -27.34
C VAL A 17 -40.53 25.77 -28.05
N ALA A 18 -40.47 25.91 -29.39
CA ALA A 18 -41.53 26.52 -30.18
C ALA A 18 -42.87 25.76 -30.04
N LEU A 19 -42.83 24.43 -30.11
CA LEU A 19 -44.02 23.59 -29.99
C LEU A 19 -44.59 23.56 -28.56
N PHE A 20 -43.75 23.65 -27.53
CA PHE A 20 -44.21 23.73 -26.15
C PHE A 20 -44.95 25.04 -25.88
N LEU A 21 -44.43 26.17 -26.40
CA LEU A 21 -45.13 27.45 -26.39
C LEU A 21 -46.47 27.36 -27.15
N ALA A 22 -46.49 26.70 -28.32
CA ALA A 22 -47.71 26.49 -29.07
C ALA A 22 -48.76 25.67 -28.28
N ILE A 23 -48.36 24.63 -27.55
CA ILE A 23 -49.25 23.89 -26.66
C ILE A 23 -49.77 24.76 -25.52
N GLY A 24 -48.94 25.60 -24.92
CA GLY A 24 -49.39 26.56 -23.91
C GLY A 24 -50.50 27.47 -24.45
N VAL A 25 -50.34 27.99 -25.66
CA VAL A 25 -51.36 28.78 -26.34
C VAL A 25 -52.62 27.96 -26.63
N LEU A 26 -52.48 26.74 -27.15
CA LEU A 26 -53.61 25.83 -27.42
C LEU A 26 -54.37 25.43 -26.13
N LEU A 27 -53.67 25.27 -25.02
CA LEU A 27 -54.29 25.02 -23.71
C LEU A 27 -55.04 26.26 -23.18
N ALA A 28 -54.57 27.47 -23.50
CA ALA A 28 -55.23 28.72 -23.11
C ALA A 28 -56.44 29.10 -24.00
N LEU A 29 -56.50 28.62 -25.25
CA LEU A 29 -57.62 28.91 -26.14
C LEU A 29 -58.91 28.16 -25.72
N PRO A 30 -60.09 28.78 -25.83
CA PRO A 30 -61.36 28.17 -25.45
C PRO A 30 -61.75 27.04 -26.41
N GLU A 31 -62.43 26.03 -25.88
CA GLU A 31 -62.96 24.91 -26.66
C GLU A 31 -64.12 25.32 -27.58
N LYS A 32 -64.21 24.68 -28.76
CA LYS A 32 -65.23 25.00 -29.77
C LYS A 32 -66.67 24.67 -29.34
N SER A 33 -66.84 23.73 -28.41
CA SER A 33 -68.18 23.24 -28.00
C SER A 33 -68.15 22.81 -26.53
N PRO A 34 -68.35 23.76 -25.60
CA PRO A 34 -68.21 23.54 -24.16
C PRO A 34 -69.06 22.37 -23.63
N GLY A 35 -70.30 22.22 -24.12
CA GLY A 35 -71.21 21.16 -23.71
C GLY A 35 -70.80 19.72 -24.09
N SER A 36 -69.68 19.54 -24.80
CA SER A 36 -69.12 18.22 -25.15
C SER A 36 -67.71 18.01 -24.64
N PHE A 37 -67.09 19.03 -24.04
CA PHE A 37 -65.76 18.93 -23.45
C PHE A 37 -65.91 18.45 -22.02
N SER A 38 -65.27 17.32 -21.69
CA SER A 38 -65.15 16.86 -20.31
C SER A 38 -63.68 16.97 -19.92
N GLU A 39 -63.42 17.78 -18.89
CA GLU A 39 -62.08 17.91 -18.31
C GLU A 39 -61.61 16.57 -17.74
N ALA A 40 -62.45 15.86 -16.99
CA ALA A 40 -62.10 14.55 -16.43
C ALA A 40 -61.66 13.55 -17.52
N TYR A 41 -62.37 13.53 -18.65
CA TYR A 41 -62.04 12.64 -19.77
C TYR A 41 -60.80 13.12 -20.55
N PHE A 42 -60.58 14.43 -20.65
CA PHE A 42 -59.34 15.01 -21.20
C PHE A 42 -58.11 14.62 -20.37
N LEU A 43 -58.23 14.59 -19.04
CA LEU A 43 -57.14 14.26 -18.12
C LEU A 43 -56.86 12.75 -18.06
N THR A 44 -57.79 11.89 -18.49
CA THR A 44 -57.68 10.43 -18.34
C THR A 44 -56.45 9.82 -19.03
N PRO A 45 -56.04 10.24 -20.25
CA PRO A 45 -54.81 9.75 -20.89
C PRO A 45 -53.50 10.35 -20.37
N ILE A 46 -53.55 11.43 -19.57
CA ILE A 46 -52.35 12.18 -19.13
C ILE A 46 -51.34 11.32 -18.36
N PRO A 47 -51.73 10.36 -17.48
CA PRO A 47 -50.77 9.49 -16.83
C PRO A 47 -49.87 8.74 -17.81
N VAL A 48 -50.39 8.32 -18.97
CA VAL A 48 -49.60 7.64 -20.00
C VAL A 48 -48.59 8.59 -20.64
N PHE A 49 -49.03 9.80 -21.00
CA PHE A 49 -48.13 10.85 -21.49
C PHE A 49 -47.03 11.17 -20.48
N ARG A 50 -47.34 11.22 -19.18
CA ARG A 50 -46.37 11.42 -18.10
C ARG A 50 -45.34 10.30 -18.01
N VAL A 51 -45.76 9.04 -18.03
CA VAL A 51 -44.83 7.89 -17.99
C VAL A 51 -43.85 7.94 -19.16
N VAL A 52 -44.35 8.19 -20.37
CA VAL A 52 -43.47 8.32 -21.54
C VAL A 52 -42.51 9.49 -21.36
N PHE A 53 -42.99 10.65 -20.89
CA PHE A 53 -42.14 11.81 -20.65
C PHE A 53 -41.04 11.56 -19.60
N SER A 54 -41.33 10.80 -18.54
CA SER A 54 -40.33 10.40 -17.54
C SER A 54 -39.19 9.59 -18.15
N ILE A 55 -39.49 8.67 -19.08
CA ILE A 55 -38.45 7.91 -19.80
C ILE A 55 -37.56 8.85 -20.63
N LEU A 56 -38.15 9.86 -21.27
CA LEU A 56 -37.39 10.85 -22.03
C LEU A 56 -36.51 11.71 -21.13
N LEU A 57 -37.01 12.09 -19.95
CA LEU A 57 -36.24 12.83 -18.95
C LEU A 57 -35.03 12.01 -18.47
N SER A 58 -35.18 10.71 -18.26
CA SER A 58 -34.05 9.82 -17.93
C SER A 58 -32.97 9.84 -19.01
N LEU A 59 -33.33 9.88 -20.30
CA LEU A 59 -32.36 10.00 -21.40
C LEU A 59 -31.61 11.35 -21.35
N TRP A 60 -32.30 12.44 -21.02
CA TRP A 60 -31.67 13.75 -20.81
C TRP A 60 -30.69 13.73 -19.62
N CYS A 61 -31.09 13.13 -18.50
CA CYS A 61 -30.24 13.01 -17.31
C CYS A 61 -28.98 12.18 -17.58
N MET A 62 -29.09 11.05 -18.29
CA MET A 62 -27.92 10.24 -18.66
C MET A 62 -26.93 11.01 -19.54
N GLY A 63 -27.43 11.79 -20.50
CA GLY A 63 -26.58 12.68 -21.31
C GLY A 63 -25.88 13.76 -20.47
N ALA A 64 -26.61 14.38 -19.53
CA ALA A 64 -26.08 15.43 -18.66
C ALA A 64 -25.02 14.92 -17.69
N VAL A 65 -25.25 13.76 -17.06
CA VAL A 65 -24.28 13.10 -16.18
C VAL A 65 -23.02 12.75 -16.96
N ALA A 66 -23.15 12.07 -18.10
CA ALA A 66 -21.99 11.69 -18.91
C ALA A 66 -21.20 12.93 -19.36
N ARG A 67 -21.87 14.01 -19.76
CA ARG A 67 -21.18 15.26 -20.15
C ARG A 67 -20.51 15.97 -18.98
N CYS A 68 -21.14 15.99 -17.81
CA CYS A 68 -20.56 16.57 -16.60
C CYS A 68 -19.30 15.80 -16.19
N CYS A 69 -19.33 14.48 -16.28
CA CYS A 69 -18.14 13.67 -16.01
C CYS A 69 -17.03 13.93 -17.02
N GLU A 70 -17.34 14.00 -18.33
CA GLU A 70 -16.37 14.38 -19.37
C GLU A 70 -15.73 15.75 -19.11
N SER A 71 -16.50 16.75 -18.65
CA SER A 71 -15.97 18.09 -18.41
C SER A 71 -15.12 18.22 -17.15
N ASN A 72 -15.19 17.24 -16.25
CA ASN A 72 -14.42 17.22 -15.00
C ASN A 72 -13.29 16.17 -15.04
N ASP A 73 -12.94 15.67 -16.23
CA ASP A 73 -11.96 14.59 -16.44
C ASP A 73 -12.24 13.33 -15.60
N ILE A 74 -13.52 13.12 -15.26
CA ILE A 74 -13.99 11.94 -14.55
C ILE A 74 -14.27 10.87 -15.60
N ASN A 75 -13.51 9.77 -15.56
CA ASN A 75 -13.74 8.62 -16.43
C ASN A 75 -15.04 7.90 -16.05
N TYR A 76 -16.17 8.43 -16.51
CA TYR A 76 -17.49 7.84 -16.29
C TYR A 76 -17.63 6.45 -16.91
N MET A 77 -16.82 6.10 -17.91
CA MET A 77 -16.81 4.74 -18.44
C MET A 77 -16.30 3.76 -17.39
N PHE A 78 -15.27 4.15 -16.62
CA PHE A 78 -14.77 3.37 -15.48
C PHE A 78 -15.77 3.36 -14.31
N ILE A 79 -16.27 4.53 -13.90
CA ILE A 79 -17.19 4.65 -12.75
C ILE A 79 -18.52 3.91 -13.00
N LEU A 80 -19.03 3.95 -14.24
CA LEU A 80 -20.29 3.31 -14.61
C LEU A 80 -20.07 1.89 -15.16
N ASN A 81 -18.83 1.37 -15.15
CA ASN A 81 -18.43 0.07 -15.67
C ASN A 81 -18.94 -0.19 -17.11
N VAL A 82 -18.88 0.84 -17.95
CA VAL A 82 -19.24 0.77 -19.36
C VAL A 82 -18.05 0.20 -20.11
N ASP A 83 -18.25 -0.89 -20.88
CA ASP A 83 -17.22 -1.47 -21.75
C ASP A 83 -16.53 -0.34 -22.53
N PRO A 84 -15.21 -0.12 -22.41
CA PRO A 84 -14.53 0.99 -23.07
C PRO A 84 -14.61 0.93 -24.60
N ARG A 85 -15.02 -0.21 -25.17
CA ARG A 85 -15.34 -0.36 -26.60
C ARG A 85 -16.73 0.20 -26.97
N CYS A 86 -17.54 0.56 -25.99
CA CYS A 86 -18.84 1.19 -26.16
C CYS A 86 -18.65 2.64 -26.64
N ARG A 87 -19.00 2.91 -27.90
CA ARG A 87 -18.84 4.23 -28.52
C ARG A 87 -19.99 5.20 -28.20
N VAL A 88 -20.73 4.97 -27.12
CA VAL A 88 -21.90 5.80 -26.76
C VAL A 88 -21.42 7.06 -26.07
N THR A 89 -21.44 8.17 -26.80
CA THR A 89 -21.06 9.50 -26.28
C THR A 89 -22.28 10.25 -25.72
N PRO A 90 -22.11 11.31 -24.91
CA PRO A 90 -23.24 12.11 -24.41
C PRO A 90 -24.14 12.65 -25.54
N GLU A 91 -23.55 12.96 -26.71
CA GLU A 91 -24.28 13.42 -27.88
C GLU A 91 -25.28 12.38 -28.41
N PHE A 92 -25.04 11.08 -28.21
CA PHE A 92 -25.99 10.03 -28.54
C PHE A 92 -27.26 10.13 -27.69
N PHE A 93 -27.10 10.29 -26.36
CA PHE A 93 -28.23 10.42 -25.45
C PHE A 93 -29.02 11.70 -25.72
N PHE A 94 -28.34 12.84 -25.86
CA PHE A 94 -29.00 14.12 -26.13
C PHE A 94 -29.74 14.15 -27.46
N SER A 95 -29.16 13.62 -28.54
CA SER A 95 -29.84 13.59 -29.84
C SER A 95 -31.10 12.73 -29.84
N ARG A 96 -31.06 11.57 -29.16
CA ARG A 96 -32.24 10.69 -29.01
C ARG A 96 -33.30 11.29 -28.10
N ALA A 97 -32.88 11.87 -26.98
CA ALA A 97 -33.78 12.55 -26.05
C ALA A 97 -34.50 13.71 -26.74
N ALA A 98 -33.76 14.58 -27.46
CA ALA A 98 -34.35 15.72 -28.17
C ALA A 98 -35.36 15.30 -29.25
N ALA A 99 -35.02 14.32 -30.10
CA ALA A 99 -35.93 13.85 -31.15
C ALA A 99 -37.22 13.25 -30.58
N LEU A 100 -37.10 12.44 -29.52
CA LEU A 100 -38.27 11.82 -28.87
C LEU A 100 -39.09 12.84 -28.07
N THR A 101 -38.46 13.85 -27.45
CA THR A 101 -39.17 14.96 -26.80
C THR A 101 -39.98 15.76 -27.82
N THR A 102 -39.42 16.08 -28.99
CA THR A 102 -40.19 16.76 -30.06
C THR A 102 -41.38 15.92 -30.50
N LEU A 103 -41.22 14.61 -30.68
CA LEU A 103 -42.30 13.70 -31.04
C LEU A 103 -43.40 13.65 -29.96
N TRP A 104 -43.00 13.60 -28.69
CA TRP A 104 -43.93 13.63 -27.56
C TRP A 104 -44.77 14.89 -27.57
N ILE A 105 -44.12 16.05 -27.77
CA ILE A 105 -44.77 17.35 -27.81
C ILE A 105 -45.74 17.40 -29.01
N LEU A 106 -45.36 16.92 -30.18
CA LEU A 106 -46.25 16.86 -31.35
C LEU A 106 -47.50 16.01 -31.11
N ILE A 107 -47.34 14.79 -30.59
CA ILE A 107 -48.47 13.87 -30.36
C ILE A 107 -49.38 14.39 -29.26
N PHE A 108 -48.82 14.93 -28.18
CA PHE A 108 -49.60 15.57 -27.12
C PHE A 108 -50.33 16.81 -27.64
N GLY A 109 -49.69 17.64 -28.46
CA GLY A 109 -50.31 18.78 -29.11
C GLY A 109 -51.47 18.38 -30.02
N MET A 110 -51.30 17.35 -30.85
CA MET A 110 -52.38 16.81 -31.67
C MET A 110 -53.55 16.29 -30.81
N TYR A 111 -53.26 15.61 -29.70
CA TYR A 111 -54.28 15.19 -28.75
C TYR A 111 -55.05 16.38 -28.15
N VAL A 112 -54.35 17.44 -27.72
CA VAL A 112 -54.98 18.66 -27.18
C VAL A 112 -55.88 19.31 -28.24
N VAL A 113 -55.38 19.46 -29.46
CA VAL A 113 -56.12 20.09 -30.56
C VAL A 113 -57.36 19.27 -30.92
N ASP A 114 -57.17 17.98 -31.12
CA ASP A 114 -58.26 17.10 -31.51
C ASP A 114 -59.32 16.99 -30.40
N TYR A 115 -58.88 16.86 -29.14
CA TYR A 115 -59.83 16.77 -28.03
C TYR A 115 -60.57 18.07 -27.77
N LYS A 116 -59.97 19.26 -27.98
CA LYS A 116 -60.66 20.56 -27.80
C LYS A 116 -61.54 20.95 -28.98
N TRP A 117 -61.06 20.79 -30.21
CA TRP A 117 -61.74 21.29 -31.42
C TRP A 117 -62.39 20.21 -32.29
N ARG A 118 -62.22 18.92 -31.95
CA ARG A 118 -62.79 17.75 -32.64
C ARG A 118 -62.43 17.76 -34.12
N VAL A 119 -61.12 17.75 -34.39
CA VAL A 119 -60.57 17.80 -35.74
C VAL A 119 -60.81 16.48 -36.47
N VAL A 120 -60.72 15.36 -35.75
CA VAL A 120 -60.99 14.02 -36.22
C VAL A 120 -62.43 13.63 -35.82
N PRO A 121 -63.24 13.11 -36.77
CA PRO A 121 -64.56 12.59 -36.43
C PRO A 121 -64.44 11.36 -35.52
N PRO A 122 -65.30 11.20 -34.50
CA PRO A 122 -65.22 10.09 -33.57
C PRO A 122 -65.52 8.75 -34.27
N VAL A 123 -64.79 7.72 -33.87
CA VAL A 123 -65.00 6.32 -34.26
C VAL A 123 -65.71 5.61 -33.10
N ASP A 124 -66.83 4.94 -33.36
CA ASP A 124 -67.63 4.21 -32.35
C ASP A 124 -68.01 5.05 -31.13
N ALA A 125 -68.65 6.21 -31.34
CA ALA A 125 -69.24 6.98 -30.26
C ALA A 125 -70.44 6.22 -29.68
N LEU A 126 -70.26 5.56 -28.53
CA LEU A 126 -71.36 5.02 -27.74
C LEU A 126 -72.27 6.17 -27.28
N ASP A 127 -73.58 6.06 -27.51
CA ASP A 127 -74.57 7.02 -27.01
C ASP A 127 -74.61 6.98 -25.47
N GLY A 128 -73.78 7.80 -24.83
CA GLY A 128 -73.63 7.93 -23.39
C GLY A 128 -73.19 9.33 -22.96
N TYR A 129 -72.99 9.52 -21.65
CA TYR A 129 -72.82 10.81 -20.95
C TYR A 129 -71.71 11.76 -21.48
N ASN A 130 -70.86 11.32 -22.42
CA ASN A 130 -69.90 12.18 -23.12
C ASN A 130 -69.80 11.81 -24.62
N LYS A 131 -70.28 12.70 -25.50
CA LYS A 131 -70.20 12.54 -26.98
C LYS A 131 -68.76 12.50 -27.54
N ARG A 132 -67.74 12.73 -26.69
CA ARG A 132 -66.31 12.63 -27.01
C ARG A 132 -65.62 11.40 -26.39
N ALA A 133 -66.35 10.49 -25.74
CA ALA A 133 -65.81 9.19 -25.33
C ALA A 133 -65.66 8.26 -26.54
N SER A 134 -64.62 8.47 -27.34
CA SER A 134 -64.34 7.67 -28.53
C SER A 134 -62.95 7.05 -28.46
N LEU A 135 -62.82 5.83 -29.01
CA LEU A 135 -61.61 5.03 -28.99
C LEU A 135 -60.39 5.75 -29.59
N HIS A 136 -60.60 6.67 -30.55
CA HIS A 136 -59.50 7.38 -31.21
C HIS A 136 -58.66 8.25 -30.26
N PHE A 137 -59.20 8.72 -29.13
CA PHE A 137 -58.41 9.45 -28.13
C PHE A 137 -57.41 8.55 -27.38
N VAL A 138 -57.65 7.24 -27.34
CA VAL A 138 -56.70 6.24 -26.82
C VAL A 138 -55.60 5.95 -27.83
N CYS A 139 -55.83 6.21 -29.13
CA CYS A 139 -54.81 5.99 -30.15
C CYS A 139 -53.59 6.92 -29.99
N TYR A 140 -53.76 8.16 -29.52
CA TYR A 140 -52.63 9.09 -29.29
C TYR A 140 -51.60 8.58 -28.28
N PRO A 141 -51.94 8.22 -27.03
CA PRO A 141 -50.97 7.69 -26.08
C PRO A 141 -50.41 6.32 -26.49
N VAL A 142 -51.21 5.46 -27.15
CA VAL A 142 -50.73 4.17 -27.68
C VAL A 142 -49.71 4.38 -28.80
N LEU A 143 -49.99 5.28 -29.74
CA LEU A 143 -49.06 5.67 -30.81
C LEU A 143 -47.77 6.26 -30.23
N LEU A 144 -47.89 7.10 -29.20
CA LEU A 144 -46.73 7.67 -28.51
C LEU A 144 -45.86 6.58 -27.86
N ILE A 145 -46.44 5.62 -27.14
CA ILE A 145 -45.69 4.48 -26.58
C ILE A 145 -44.98 3.72 -27.70
N PHE A 146 -45.71 3.37 -28.76
CA PHE A 146 -45.17 2.59 -29.87
C PHE A 146 -43.99 3.30 -30.54
N LEU A 147 -44.14 4.59 -30.88
CA LEU A 147 -43.07 5.35 -31.53
C LEU A 147 -41.89 5.63 -30.60
N THR A 148 -42.14 5.78 -29.30
CA THR A 148 -41.05 5.93 -28.31
C THR A 148 -40.24 4.64 -28.20
N LEU A 149 -40.90 3.48 -28.12
CA LEU A 149 -40.23 2.18 -28.13
C LEU A 149 -39.47 1.96 -29.46
N LEU A 150 -40.08 2.31 -30.59
CA LEU A 150 -39.43 2.23 -31.90
C LEU A 150 -38.17 3.11 -31.95
N GLY A 151 -38.22 4.33 -31.41
CA GLY A 151 -37.10 5.26 -31.37
C GLY A 151 -35.95 4.81 -30.46
N ILE A 152 -36.27 4.17 -29.32
CA ILE A 152 -35.29 3.57 -28.40
C ILE A 152 -34.67 2.31 -29.04
N LEU A 153 -35.47 1.48 -29.69
CA LEU A 153 -35.03 0.22 -30.30
C LEU A 153 -34.38 0.41 -31.68
N TRP A 154 -34.49 1.60 -32.29
CA TRP A 154 -34.06 1.87 -33.66
C TRP A 154 -32.60 1.45 -33.92
N PRO A 155 -32.30 0.64 -34.96
CA PRO A 155 -30.95 0.17 -35.27
C PRO A 155 -29.92 1.31 -35.26
N SER A 156 -28.83 1.15 -34.50
CA SER A 156 -27.74 2.11 -34.45
C SER A 156 -26.43 1.35 -34.55
N VAL A 157 -25.53 1.84 -35.41
CA VAL A 157 -24.17 1.30 -35.55
C VAL A 157 -23.33 1.59 -34.29
N ILE A 158 -23.71 2.63 -33.54
CA ILE A 158 -23.04 3.09 -32.32
C ILE A 158 -23.53 2.30 -31.10
N CYS A 159 -24.84 2.08 -30.97
CA CYS A 159 -25.45 1.34 -29.87
C CYS A 159 -25.94 -0.04 -30.37
N ARG A 160 -25.09 -1.07 -30.24
CA ARG A 160 -25.40 -2.46 -30.60
C ARG A 160 -26.57 -3.00 -29.77
N ASN A 161 -27.32 -3.97 -30.30
CA ASN A 161 -28.54 -4.51 -29.67
C ASN A 161 -28.34 -5.03 -28.23
N ARG A 162 -27.13 -5.49 -27.89
CA ARG A 162 -26.78 -5.90 -26.51
C ARG A 162 -26.92 -4.74 -25.52
N TYR A 163 -26.46 -3.53 -25.87
CA TYR A 163 -26.53 -2.35 -25.01
C TYR A 163 -27.97 -1.82 -24.90
N LYS A 164 -28.77 -1.94 -25.97
CA LYS A 164 -30.18 -1.56 -25.96
C LYS A 164 -31.01 -2.42 -25.01
N ALA A 165 -30.76 -3.73 -24.98
CA ALA A 165 -31.44 -4.64 -24.05
C ALA A 165 -31.18 -4.25 -22.60
N SER A 166 -29.95 -3.84 -22.28
CA SER A 166 -29.58 -3.36 -20.95
C SER A 166 -30.22 -2.01 -20.61
N VAL A 167 -30.28 -1.05 -21.55
CA VAL A 167 -31.04 0.20 -21.37
C VAL A 167 -32.53 -0.07 -21.15
N LEU A 168 -33.14 -1.00 -21.88
CA LEU A 168 -34.54 -1.38 -21.70
C LEU A 168 -34.80 -2.04 -20.34
N LYS A 169 -33.85 -2.85 -19.86
CA LYS A 169 -33.89 -3.46 -18.52
C LYS A 169 -33.80 -2.40 -17.42
N SER A 170 -32.95 -1.40 -17.60
CA SER A 170 -32.83 -0.25 -16.69
C SER A 170 -34.13 0.57 -16.65
N VAL A 171 -34.68 0.95 -17.81
CA VAL A 171 -35.97 1.67 -17.89
C VAL A 171 -37.11 0.86 -17.26
N LYS A 172 -37.15 -0.48 -17.47
CA LYS A 172 -38.12 -1.36 -16.81
C LYS A 172 -37.96 -1.32 -15.29
N ARG A 173 -36.72 -1.32 -14.79
CA ARG A 173 -36.43 -1.28 -13.35
C ARG A 173 -36.78 0.08 -12.74
N THR A 174 -36.51 1.19 -13.42
CA THR A 174 -36.98 2.52 -12.98
C THR A 174 -38.51 2.60 -12.98
N ALA A 175 -39.18 2.02 -13.98
CA ALA A 175 -40.65 1.98 -14.04
C ALA A 175 -41.27 1.10 -12.94
N MET A 176 -40.55 0.06 -12.48
CA MET A 176 -40.99 -0.83 -11.39
C MET A 176 -40.51 -0.38 -10.00
N ALA A 177 -39.77 0.72 -9.89
CA ALA A 177 -39.28 1.29 -8.62
C ALA A 177 -40.38 1.52 -7.55
N PRO A 178 -41.67 1.76 -7.86
CA PRO A 178 -42.71 1.81 -6.85
C PRO A 178 -42.94 0.49 -6.09
N TRP A 179 -42.36 -0.63 -6.53
CA TRP A 179 -42.61 -1.97 -5.99
C TRP A 179 -41.42 -2.61 -5.26
N TYR A 180 -40.29 -1.89 -5.10
CA TYR A 180 -39.14 -2.31 -4.26
C TYR A 180 -38.25 -1.11 -3.90
N PRO A 181 -37.49 -1.17 -2.79
CA PRO A 181 -36.57 -0.11 -2.42
C PRO A 181 -35.46 0.08 -3.46
N VAL A 182 -35.22 1.32 -3.87
CA VAL A 182 -34.16 1.74 -4.81
C VAL A 182 -33.38 2.90 -4.21
N ASP A 183 -32.06 2.91 -4.41
CA ASP A 183 -31.21 4.05 -4.07
C ASP A 183 -31.17 5.10 -5.20
N PHE A 184 -30.51 6.23 -4.94
CA PHE A 184 -30.39 7.33 -5.92
C PHE A 184 -29.62 6.90 -7.19
N ALA A 185 -28.65 5.98 -7.06
CA ALA A 185 -27.89 5.46 -8.18
C ALA A 185 -28.74 4.49 -9.03
N ASP A 186 -29.55 3.65 -8.42
CA ASP A 186 -30.52 2.77 -9.08
C ASP A 186 -31.55 3.57 -9.91
N ASN A 187 -31.94 4.75 -9.42
CA ASN A 187 -32.83 5.66 -10.16
C ASN A 187 -32.15 6.41 -11.30
N ALA A 188 -30.83 6.64 -11.23
CA ALA A 188 -30.09 7.41 -12.22
C ALA A 188 -29.37 6.55 -13.28
N SER A 189 -28.92 5.33 -12.95
CA SER A 189 -28.02 4.54 -13.80
C SER A 189 -28.43 3.07 -14.00
N GLY A 190 -29.37 2.52 -13.21
CA GLY A 190 -29.83 1.13 -13.34
C GLY A 190 -28.71 0.09 -13.21
N ALA A 191 -28.43 -0.36 -11.99
CA ALA A 191 -27.27 -1.19 -11.63
C ALA A 191 -27.17 -2.57 -12.32
N ASP A 192 -28.17 -2.97 -13.11
CA ASP A 192 -28.32 -4.31 -13.69
C ASP A 192 -27.85 -4.42 -15.15
N LEU A 193 -27.19 -3.37 -15.68
CA LEU A 193 -26.79 -3.25 -17.08
C LEU A 193 -25.63 -4.20 -17.49
N TRP A 194 -24.94 -4.87 -16.56
CA TRP A 194 -23.54 -5.27 -16.81
C TRP A 194 -23.13 -6.74 -16.53
N TYR A 195 -24.01 -7.62 -16.03
CA TYR A 195 -23.67 -9.05 -15.84
C TYR A 195 -24.33 -9.96 -16.88
N SER A 196 -23.51 -10.79 -17.55
CA SER A 196 -23.95 -11.96 -18.34
C SER A 196 -23.31 -13.23 -17.74
N PRO A 197 -23.99 -14.39 -17.70
CA PRO A 197 -23.58 -15.53 -16.88
C PRO A 197 -22.68 -16.53 -17.62
N SER A 198 -21.76 -17.12 -16.86
CA SER A 198 -20.91 -18.26 -17.16
C SER A 198 -21.65 -19.61 -17.11
N CYS A 199 -20.97 -20.62 -17.64
CA CYS A 199 -21.36 -22.01 -17.90
C CYS A 199 -22.27 -22.72 -16.88
N LYS A 200 -23.22 -23.49 -17.42
CA LYS A 200 -23.97 -24.53 -16.69
C LYS A 200 -23.06 -25.72 -16.39
N GLN A 201 -22.97 -26.12 -15.13
CA GLN A 201 -22.60 -27.47 -14.73
C GLN A 201 -23.80 -28.20 -14.08
N ASP A 202 -23.82 -29.50 -14.32
CA ASP A 202 -24.88 -30.48 -14.12
C ASP A 202 -24.98 -30.94 -12.63
N PRO A 203 -26.18 -31.08 -12.03
CA PRO A 203 -26.30 -31.57 -10.66
C PRO A 203 -26.82 -33.01 -10.61
N ARG A 204 -25.97 -33.98 -10.23
CA ARG A 204 -26.41 -35.24 -9.60
C ARG A 204 -25.40 -35.78 -8.59
N SER A 205 -25.77 -35.76 -7.31
CA SER A 205 -25.56 -36.80 -6.27
C SER A 205 -25.82 -36.16 -4.89
N SER A 206 -26.97 -36.46 -4.26
CA SER A 206 -27.20 -37.41 -3.15
C SER A 206 -26.72 -36.93 -1.77
N GLN A 207 -27.68 -36.94 -0.84
CA GLN A 207 -27.67 -36.45 0.55
C GLN A 207 -26.42 -36.79 1.38
N VAL A 208 -25.73 -35.73 1.81
CA VAL A 208 -24.91 -35.63 3.04
C VAL A 208 -25.10 -34.20 3.55
N HIS A 209 -24.97 -33.95 4.87
CA HIS A 209 -25.10 -32.66 5.56
C HIS A 209 -24.88 -31.44 4.65
N ARG A 210 -25.91 -30.58 4.49
CA ARG A 210 -25.77 -29.36 3.67
C ARG A 210 -24.76 -28.46 4.35
N MET A 211 -23.68 -28.17 3.64
CA MET A 211 -22.73 -27.10 3.94
C MET A 211 -23.14 -25.89 3.10
N HIS A 212 -23.16 -24.69 3.66
CA HIS A 212 -23.32 -23.44 2.92
C HIS A 212 -21.97 -23.04 2.26
N PRO A 213 -21.83 -23.11 0.93
CA PRO A 213 -20.69 -22.50 0.26
C PRO A 213 -20.88 -20.98 0.23
N LEU A 214 -19.93 -20.22 0.78
CA LEU A 214 -19.88 -18.77 0.61
C LEU A 214 -19.39 -18.37 -0.81
N ASP A 215 -18.93 -19.30 -1.64
CA ASP A 215 -18.13 -19.00 -2.84
C ASP A 215 -18.87 -18.33 -4.02
N ALA A 216 -20.21 -18.25 -4.05
CA ALA A 216 -20.92 -18.10 -5.33
C ALA A 216 -21.38 -16.68 -5.76
N HIS A 217 -21.35 -15.63 -4.93
CA HIS A 217 -22.20 -14.45 -5.19
C HIS A 217 -21.63 -13.03 -5.00
N VAL A 218 -20.43 -12.82 -4.44
CA VAL A 218 -19.82 -11.47 -4.31
C VAL A 218 -18.78 -11.19 -5.41
N GLY A 219 -18.69 -12.04 -6.43
CA GLY A 219 -17.70 -11.90 -7.50
C GLY A 219 -16.26 -12.15 -7.02
N PHE A 220 -16.09 -12.87 -5.92
CA PHE A 220 -14.78 -13.30 -5.42
C PHE A 220 -14.10 -14.21 -6.47
N VAL A 221 -12.89 -13.82 -6.89
CA VAL A 221 -12.04 -14.59 -7.79
C VAL A 221 -10.68 -14.71 -7.12
N GLY A 222 -10.54 -15.69 -6.24
CA GLY A 222 -9.28 -15.98 -5.55
C GLY A 222 -9.12 -17.48 -5.30
N PRO A 223 -7.91 -17.95 -4.96
CA PRO A 223 -7.64 -19.36 -4.78
C PRO A 223 -8.22 -19.93 -3.47
N VAL A 224 -8.71 -19.08 -2.56
CA VAL A 224 -9.17 -19.47 -1.21
C VAL A 224 -10.68 -19.67 -1.22
N SER A 225 -11.16 -20.82 -0.75
CA SER A 225 -12.57 -21.04 -0.42
C SER A 225 -12.73 -21.32 1.07
N LEU A 226 -13.85 -20.89 1.63
CA LEU A 226 -14.19 -21.10 3.03
C LEU A 226 -15.59 -21.73 3.12
N HIS A 227 -15.66 -22.86 3.80
CA HIS A 227 -16.90 -23.61 4.02
C HIS A 227 -17.29 -23.53 5.49
N VAL A 228 -18.57 -23.30 5.76
CA VAL A 228 -19.15 -23.23 7.12
C VAL A 228 -20.26 -24.28 7.22
N ASP A 229 -20.30 -25.02 8.33
CA ASP A 229 -21.37 -25.96 8.64
C ASP A 229 -22.62 -25.22 9.16
N ASP A 230 -23.78 -25.55 8.58
CA ASP A 230 -25.06 -24.86 8.79
C ASP A 230 -25.70 -25.16 10.16
N VAL A 231 -25.06 -26.00 10.98
CA VAL A 231 -25.57 -26.42 12.30
C VAL A 231 -24.54 -26.15 13.40
N SER A 232 -23.32 -26.66 13.24
CA SER A 232 -22.27 -26.51 14.25
C SER A 232 -21.56 -25.16 14.16
N PHE A 233 -21.63 -24.46 13.02
CA PHE A 233 -20.79 -23.30 12.71
C PHE A 233 -19.29 -23.65 12.71
N ASP A 234 -18.95 -24.92 12.53
CA ASP A 234 -17.57 -25.32 12.25
C ASP A 234 -17.18 -24.86 10.84
N TYR A 235 -15.91 -24.58 10.62
CA TYR A 235 -15.45 -24.06 9.34
C TYR A 235 -14.12 -24.65 8.88
N GLU A 236 -13.91 -24.69 7.57
CA GLU A 236 -12.68 -25.16 6.94
C GLU A 236 -12.28 -24.25 5.77
N VAL A 237 -10.98 -24.23 5.49
CA VAL A 237 -10.37 -23.46 4.41
C VAL A 237 -9.76 -24.42 3.41
N ALA A 238 -10.13 -24.26 2.15
CA ALA A 238 -9.45 -24.89 1.04
C ALA A 238 -8.75 -23.84 0.17
N VAL A 239 -7.61 -24.23 -0.40
CA VAL A 239 -6.84 -23.40 -1.32
C VAL A 239 -6.64 -24.21 -2.60
N ASN A 240 -7.09 -23.65 -3.72
CA ASN A 240 -7.14 -24.32 -5.01
C ASN A 240 -7.82 -25.71 -4.93
N GLY A 241 -8.93 -25.80 -4.19
CA GLY A 241 -9.68 -27.03 -3.97
C GLY A 241 -9.06 -28.03 -2.99
N VAL A 242 -7.89 -27.76 -2.42
CA VAL A 242 -7.22 -28.62 -1.44
C VAL A 242 -7.44 -28.07 -0.02
N ARG A 243 -7.95 -28.89 0.90
CA ARG A 243 -8.16 -28.49 2.30
C ARG A 243 -6.83 -28.24 3.00
N TRP A 244 -6.63 -27.03 3.52
CA TRP A 244 -5.43 -26.64 4.26
C TRP A 244 -5.68 -26.55 5.75
N LEU A 245 -6.76 -25.88 6.16
CA LEU A 245 -7.12 -25.67 7.56
C LEU A 245 -8.50 -26.27 7.81
N THR A 246 -8.64 -27.07 8.87
CA THR A 246 -9.87 -27.82 9.13
C THR A 246 -10.25 -27.78 10.61
N ASN A 247 -11.46 -28.26 10.92
CA ASN A 247 -11.99 -28.34 12.29
C ASN A 247 -11.96 -26.96 12.97
N GLY A 248 -12.44 -25.92 12.29
CA GLY A 248 -12.53 -24.56 12.83
C GLY A 248 -13.51 -24.49 13.99
N GLN A 249 -13.08 -23.96 15.15
CA GLN A 249 -13.90 -23.88 16.37
C GLN A 249 -13.97 -22.45 16.91
N VAL A 250 -14.75 -22.24 17.98
CA VAL A 250 -14.82 -20.96 18.70
C VAL A 250 -14.53 -21.20 20.18
N THR A 251 -13.65 -20.40 20.80
CA THR A 251 -13.42 -20.43 22.25
C THR A 251 -13.45 -19.05 22.88
N PHE A 252 -13.81 -18.99 24.16
CA PHE A 252 -13.90 -17.75 24.95
C PHE A 252 -13.62 -17.98 26.43
N GLN A 253 -12.69 -17.22 26.97
CA GLN A 253 -12.39 -17.14 28.40
C GLN A 253 -13.26 -16.07 29.05
N CYS A 254 -14.07 -16.46 30.02
CA CYS A 254 -15.01 -15.57 30.71
C CYS A 254 -15.14 -15.97 32.18
N GLY A 255 -15.01 -15.01 33.10
CA GLY A 255 -15.22 -15.27 34.53
C GLY A 255 -14.22 -16.27 35.10
N GLY A 256 -13.00 -16.29 34.56
CA GLY A 256 -11.93 -17.21 34.93
C GLY A 256 -12.12 -18.64 34.41
N LYS A 257 -13.08 -18.89 33.50
CA LYS A 257 -13.35 -20.22 32.92
C LYS A 257 -13.29 -20.21 31.40
N PRO A 258 -12.74 -21.25 30.76
CA PRO A 258 -12.72 -21.39 29.31
C PRO A 258 -14.03 -22.01 28.82
N TYR A 259 -14.61 -21.45 27.76
CA TYR A 259 -15.77 -22.00 27.05
C TYR A 259 -15.43 -22.33 25.60
N GLY A 260 -15.99 -23.42 25.05
CA GLY A 260 -15.75 -23.85 23.66
C GLY A 260 -17.04 -24.21 22.91
N SER A 261 -17.05 -24.10 21.58
CA SER A 261 -18.18 -24.50 20.72
C SER A 261 -18.41 -26.01 20.67
N VAL A 262 -17.41 -26.80 21.08
CA VAL A 262 -17.48 -28.26 21.21
C VAL A 262 -17.36 -28.62 22.68
N ASP A 263 -18.07 -29.68 23.09
CA ASP A 263 -18.18 -30.10 24.49
C ASP A 263 -16.80 -30.37 25.11
N THR A 264 -16.46 -29.58 26.13
CA THR A 264 -15.27 -29.75 26.95
C THR A 264 -15.63 -30.59 28.18
N SER A 265 -14.69 -31.36 28.72
CA SER A 265 -14.92 -32.28 29.85
C SER A 265 -15.40 -31.64 31.17
N GLU A 266 -15.63 -30.31 31.20
CA GLU A 266 -15.97 -29.52 32.40
C GLU A 266 -17.31 -28.77 32.32
N ASN A 267 -18.22 -29.14 31.41
CA ASN A 267 -19.55 -28.50 31.31
C ASN A 267 -19.47 -27.00 30.93
N THR A 268 -18.41 -26.59 30.22
CA THR A 268 -18.15 -25.21 29.78
C THR A 268 -18.38 -25.04 28.27
N THR A 269 -19.56 -25.41 27.81
CA THR A 269 -19.91 -25.38 26.39
C THR A 269 -20.57 -24.05 26.02
N LEU A 270 -20.14 -23.43 24.92
CA LEU A 270 -20.77 -22.25 24.34
C LEU A 270 -22.15 -22.63 23.80
N THR A 271 -23.18 -21.90 24.23
CA THR A 271 -24.53 -22.07 23.70
C THR A 271 -24.74 -21.10 22.54
N GLY A 272 -24.70 -21.64 21.31
CA GLY A 272 -24.86 -20.86 20.09
C GLY A 272 -26.33 -20.70 19.68
N GLN A 273 -26.73 -19.48 19.32
CA GLN A 273 -28.00 -19.20 18.67
C GLN A 273 -28.04 -19.74 17.23
N ALA A 274 -29.17 -19.56 16.55
CA ALA A 274 -29.29 -19.90 15.12
C ALA A 274 -28.29 -19.09 14.29
N ILE A 275 -27.72 -19.72 13.26
CA ILE A 275 -26.86 -19.06 12.29
C ILE A 275 -27.71 -18.12 11.44
N THR A 276 -27.20 -16.92 11.19
CA THR A 276 -27.87 -15.90 10.39
C THR A 276 -27.01 -15.50 9.19
N ASP A 277 -27.63 -15.44 8.01
CA ASP A 277 -27.03 -14.82 6.85
C ASP A 277 -27.00 -13.30 7.05
N VAL A 278 -25.83 -12.71 6.86
CA VAL A 278 -25.59 -11.27 7.01
C VAL A 278 -24.97 -10.71 5.75
N SER A 279 -25.23 -9.43 5.50
CA SER A 279 -24.58 -8.71 4.41
C SER A 279 -24.49 -7.23 4.74
N GLY A 280 -23.56 -6.54 4.10
CA GLY A 280 -23.35 -5.13 4.33
C GLY A 280 -22.43 -4.53 3.29
N ASN A 281 -22.10 -3.26 3.51
CA ASN A 281 -21.13 -2.54 2.71
C ASN A 281 -20.17 -1.83 3.66
N ASP A 282 -18.90 -2.20 3.63
CA ASP A 282 -17.83 -1.49 4.31
C ASP A 282 -17.48 -0.27 3.46
N SER A 283 -17.38 0.92 4.06
CA SER A 283 -17.11 2.16 3.32
C SER A 283 -15.77 2.16 2.59
N THR A 284 -14.83 1.32 3.02
CA THR A 284 -13.47 1.20 2.47
C THR A 284 -13.31 -0.08 1.66
N LEU A 285 -13.74 -1.22 2.20
CA LEU A 285 -13.54 -2.54 1.58
C LEU A 285 -14.64 -2.91 0.57
N GLY A 286 -15.76 -2.19 0.59
CA GLY A 286 -16.88 -2.43 -0.32
C GLY A 286 -17.88 -3.48 0.20
N PRO A 287 -18.73 -4.01 -0.70
CA PRO A 287 -19.81 -4.90 -0.31
C PRO A 287 -19.28 -6.23 0.20
N TRP A 288 -19.96 -6.78 1.21
CA TRP A 288 -19.65 -8.08 1.77
C TRP A 288 -20.92 -8.87 2.09
N ARG A 289 -20.77 -10.18 2.11
CA ARG A 289 -21.77 -11.13 2.62
C ARG A 289 -21.12 -12.05 3.62
N GLY A 290 -21.90 -12.72 4.44
CA GLY A 290 -21.34 -13.55 5.48
C GLY A 290 -22.37 -14.34 6.25
N VAL A 291 -21.86 -15.07 7.22
CA VAL A 291 -22.67 -15.79 8.20
C VAL A 291 -22.23 -15.37 9.60
N GLU A 292 -23.20 -15.27 10.50
CA GLU A 292 -23.00 -14.85 11.87
C GLU A 292 -23.64 -15.84 12.85
N ARG A 293 -23.03 -15.98 14.02
CA ARG A 293 -23.61 -16.70 15.15
C ARG A 293 -23.27 -16.02 16.46
N SER A 294 -24.28 -15.80 17.29
CA SER A 294 -24.11 -15.33 18.67
C SER A 294 -24.03 -16.50 19.63
N TRP A 295 -23.08 -16.42 20.56
CA TRP A 295 -22.77 -17.45 21.56
C TRP A 295 -22.93 -16.90 22.96
N ARG A 296 -23.39 -17.74 23.90
CA ARG A 296 -23.38 -17.43 25.34
C ARG A 296 -22.47 -18.37 26.12
N ALA A 297 -21.64 -17.76 26.97
CA ALA A 297 -20.74 -18.41 27.93
C ALA A 297 -21.35 -18.36 29.34
N GLY A 298 -22.33 -19.24 29.58
CA GLY A 298 -23.07 -19.27 30.84
C GLY A 298 -23.74 -17.93 31.17
N VAL A 299 -23.51 -17.42 32.38
CA VAL A 299 -24.02 -16.11 32.85
C VAL A 299 -23.00 -14.98 32.70
N CYS A 300 -21.77 -15.29 32.31
CA CYS A 300 -20.64 -14.35 32.36
C CYS A 300 -20.64 -13.35 31.19
N GLY A 301 -21.11 -13.77 30.02
CA GLY A 301 -21.15 -12.93 28.82
C GLY A 301 -21.41 -13.75 27.57
N GLY A 302 -21.36 -13.08 26.43
CA GLY A 302 -21.47 -13.71 25.11
C GLY A 302 -20.50 -13.09 24.12
N LEU A 303 -20.47 -13.68 22.94
CA LEU A 303 -19.74 -13.15 21.80
C LEU A 303 -20.49 -13.48 20.51
N THR A 304 -20.36 -12.61 19.52
CA THR A 304 -20.85 -12.83 18.18
C THR A 304 -19.66 -13.03 17.25
N THR A 305 -19.65 -14.16 16.54
CA THR A 305 -18.66 -14.46 15.51
C THR A 305 -19.27 -14.29 14.13
N THR A 306 -18.61 -13.54 13.27
CA THR A 306 -19.05 -13.29 11.89
C THR A 306 -17.94 -13.67 10.92
N ILE A 307 -18.25 -14.45 9.89
CA ILE A 307 -17.37 -14.64 8.73
C ILE A 307 -17.89 -13.77 7.61
N ARG A 308 -17.13 -12.76 7.21
CA ARG A 308 -17.44 -11.87 6.08
C ARG A 308 -16.60 -12.26 4.88
N GLN A 309 -17.18 -12.20 3.71
CA GLN A 309 -16.54 -12.41 2.43
C GLN A 309 -16.59 -11.11 1.64
N TYR A 310 -15.42 -10.64 1.28
CA TYR A 310 -15.17 -9.54 0.36
C TYR A 310 -14.74 -10.08 -1.01
N SER A 311 -14.62 -9.22 -2.02
CA SER A 311 -14.07 -9.60 -3.33
C SER A 311 -12.61 -10.07 -3.26
N THR A 312 -11.87 -9.69 -2.21
CA THR A 312 -10.45 -9.97 -2.01
C THR A 312 -10.16 -11.15 -1.08
N GLY A 313 -11.15 -11.64 -0.32
CA GLY A 313 -11.03 -12.80 0.57
C GLY A 313 -11.98 -12.75 1.76
N PHE A 314 -11.57 -13.37 2.86
CA PHE A 314 -12.44 -13.56 4.03
C PHE A 314 -11.95 -12.77 5.24
N GLU A 315 -12.88 -12.41 6.12
CA GLU A 315 -12.61 -11.77 7.40
C GLU A 315 -13.40 -12.48 8.50
N PHE A 316 -12.70 -12.81 9.58
CA PHE A 316 -13.24 -13.30 10.83
C PHE A 316 -13.37 -12.14 11.80
N LEU A 317 -14.60 -11.86 12.24
CA LEU A 317 -14.90 -10.84 13.24
C LEU A 317 -15.41 -11.49 14.51
N THR A 318 -14.83 -11.10 15.64
CA THR A 318 -15.36 -11.38 16.99
C THR A 318 -15.88 -10.08 17.58
N ARG A 319 -17.11 -10.08 18.10
CA ARG A 319 -17.66 -8.98 18.93
C ARG A 319 -18.05 -9.52 20.30
N VAL A 320 -17.62 -8.85 21.37
CA VAL A 320 -18.04 -9.18 22.73
C VAL A 320 -19.45 -8.64 22.99
N ASP A 321 -20.38 -9.52 23.37
CA ASP A 321 -21.76 -9.16 23.70
C ASP A 321 -22.00 -9.35 25.20
N THR A 322 -22.25 -8.25 25.91
CA THR A 322 -22.63 -8.31 27.33
C THR A 322 -23.67 -7.24 27.63
N SER A 323 -24.56 -7.53 28.59
CA SER A 323 -25.50 -6.54 29.13
C SER A 323 -24.84 -5.63 30.18
N GLU A 324 -23.65 -6.00 30.66
CA GLU A 324 -22.83 -5.19 31.56
C GLU A 324 -21.94 -4.23 30.76
N SER A 325 -21.19 -3.36 31.45
CA SER A 325 -20.24 -2.45 30.79
C SER A 325 -19.01 -3.18 30.21
N SER A 326 -18.64 -4.33 30.79
CA SER A 326 -17.50 -5.14 30.37
C SER A 326 -17.70 -6.60 30.77
N VAL A 327 -16.93 -7.49 30.17
CA VAL A 327 -16.75 -8.88 30.61
C VAL A 327 -15.44 -8.96 31.38
N SER A 328 -15.46 -9.56 32.57
CA SER A 328 -14.29 -9.71 33.45
C SER A 328 -13.77 -11.15 33.51
N GLY A 329 -12.54 -11.32 34.01
CA GLY A 329 -11.90 -12.63 34.14
C GLY A 329 -11.62 -13.27 32.80
N THR A 330 -11.24 -12.44 31.81
CA THR A 330 -10.93 -12.86 30.45
C THR A 330 -9.49 -13.33 30.29
N ASN A 331 -8.62 -13.05 31.25
CA ASN A 331 -7.22 -13.46 31.19
C ASN A 331 -7.09 -14.98 31.35
N THR A 332 -6.18 -15.57 30.58
CA THR A 332 -5.78 -16.98 30.65
C THR A 332 -4.46 -17.15 31.40
N CYS A 333 -3.71 -16.06 31.59
CA CYS A 333 -2.41 -16.03 32.26
C CYS A 333 -2.36 -14.98 33.35
N ASP A 334 -1.33 -15.06 34.20
CA ASP A 334 -0.95 -14.02 35.15
C ASP A 334 -0.17 -12.90 34.43
N VAL A 335 -0.37 -11.65 34.84
CA VAL A 335 0.32 -10.45 34.31
C VAL A 335 1.84 -10.52 34.40
N THR A 336 2.37 -11.33 35.32
CA THR A 336 3.81 -11.57 35.47
C THR A 336 4.40 -12.51 34.42
N ASN A 337 3.55 -13.25 33.68
CA ASN A 337 3.97 -14.18 32.64
C ASN A 337 3.87 -13.55 31.25
N THR A 338 4.87 -12.75 30.88
CA THR A 338 4.96 -12.14 29.53
C THR A 338 5.18 -13.16 28.40
N ALA A 339 5.49 -14.42 28.74
CA ALA A 339 5.53 -15.54 27.80
C ALA A 339 4.14 -16.19 27.57
N CYS A 340 3.05 -15.58 28.04
CA CYS A 340 1.70 -16.05 27.82
C CYS A 340 1.41 -16.21 26.31
N ALA A 341 1.18 -17.45 25.89
CA ALA A 341 0.87 -17.80 24.50
C ALA A 341 -0.61 -18.13 24.29
N ASP A 342 -1.43 -18.10 25.34
CA ASP A 342 -2.85 -18.39 25.27
C ASP A 342 -3.67 -17.15 24.88
N VAL A 343 -4.83 -17.38 24.28
CA VAL A 343 -5.77 -16.33 23.85
C VAL A 343 -7.07 -16.41 24.66
N SER A 344 -7.62 -15.25 25.00
CA SER A 344 -8.90 -15.07 25.68
C SER A 344 -10.09 -15.31 24.76
N THR A 345 -9.95 -15.09 23.45
CA THR A 345 -10.91 -15.50 22.42
C THR A 345 -10.19 -16.29 21.36
N SER A 346 -10.85 -17.19 20.65
CA SER A 346 -10.24 -17.86 19.50
C SER A 346 -11.22 -18.01 18.35
N PHE A 347 -11.06 -17.13 17.36
CA PHE A 347 -11.80 -17.12 16.11
C PHE A 347 -11.03 -16.25 15.07
N PRO A 348 -10.33 -16.87 14.10
CA PRO A 348 -10.36 -18.30 13.77
C PRO A 348 -9.53 -19.19 14.70
N ASN A 349 -9.89 -20.48 14.77
CA ASN A 349 -9.24 -21.51 15.58
C ASN A 349 -9.24 -22.87 14.85
N PHE A 350 -8.14 -23.24 14.20
CA PHE A 350 -8.05 -24.45 13.37
C PHE A 350 -7.22 -25.55 14.04
N ALA A 351 -7.55 -26.81 13.76
CA ALA A 351 -6.61 -27.89 14.05
C ALA A 351 -5.31 -27.70 13.24
N LEU A 352 -4.15 -28.01 13.83
CA LEU A 352 -2.91 -27.93 13.08
C LEU A 352 -2.95 -28.89 11.88
N PRO A 353 -2.53 -28.44 10.69
CA PRO A 353 -2.45 -29.28 9.50
C PRO A 353 -1.61 -30.53 9.76
N ASN A 354 -2.09 -31.68 9.29
CA ASN A 354 -1.34 -32.93 9.41
C ASN A 354 -0.13 -32.92 8.46
N ALA A 355 0.84 -33.81 8.68
CA ALA A 355 2.04 -33.90 7.84
C ALA A 355 1.76 -34.23 6.36
N THR A 356 0.55 -34.71 6.02
CA THR A 356 0.16 -34.98 4.62
C THR A 356 -0.31 -33.72 3.89
N THR A 357 -0.68 -32.66 4.60
CA THR A 357 -0.93 -31.35 4.01
C THR A 357 0.43 -30.70 3.71
N ASN A 358 0.85 -30.76 2.44
CA ASN A 358 2.15 -30.26 1.98
C ASN A 358 2.21 -28.72 1.94
N ILE A 359 2.15 -28.09 3.11
CA ILE A 359 2.21 -26.63 3.29
C ILE A 359 3.32 -26.23 4.26
N GLY A 360 4.01 -25.15 3.92
CA GLY A 360 4.99 -24.46 4.75
C GLY A 360 4.36 -23.24 5.41
N PHE A 361 5.13 -22.59 6.30
CA PHE A 361 4.73 -21.29 6.84
C PHE A 361 5.90 -20.30 6.96
N VAL A 362 5.58 -19.01 6.99
CA VAL A 362 6.46 -17.90 7.37
C VAL A 362 5.67 -16.97 8.30
N THR A 363 6.26 -16.54 9.41
CA THR A 363 5.72 -15.50 10.28
C THR A 363 6.84 -14.70 10.94
N TRP A 364 6.51 -13.53 11.47
CA TRP A 364 7.43 -12.61 12.12
C TRP A 364 7.18 -12.57 13.62
N ASN A 365 8.25 -12.57 14.41
CA ASN A 365 8.19 -12.64 15.85
C ASN A 365 9.39 -11.88 16.47
N GLY A 366 9.29 -11.54 17.76
CA GLY A 366 10.40 -11.11 18.59
C GLY A 366 10.66 -9.61 18.59
N ASN A 367 11.40 -9.16 19.61
CA ASN A 367 11.93 -7.80 19.69
C ASN A 367 12.93 -7.59 18.54
N THR A 368 12.99 -6.39 17.95
CA THR A 368 13.86 -6.02 16.79
C THR A 368 13.67 -6.85 15.53
N LEU A 369 12.76 -7.82 15.53
CA LEU A 369 12.71 -8.89 14.52
C LEU A 369 14.07 -9.57 14.31
N PHE A 370 14.93 -9.57 15.34
CA PHE A 370 16.30 -10.07 15.27
C PHE A 370 16.29 -11.60 15.24
N ASN A 371 16.60 -12.19 14.07
CA ASN A 371 16.70 -13.64 13.82
C ASN A 371 15.40 -14.46 13.93
N ILE A 372 14.22 -13.85 13.94
CA ILE A 372 12.96 -14.53 14.27
C ILE A 372 11.91 -14.31 13.17
N ILE A 373 12.29 -14.49 11.91
CA ILE A 373 11.32 -15.08 11.01
C ILE A 373 11.21 -16.55 11.37
N GLN A 374 10.03 -16.97 11.77
CA GLN A 374 9.75 -18.39 11.96
C GLN A 374 9.26 -18.92 10.64
N GLN A 375 10.02 -19.87 10.09
CA GLN A 375 9.66 -20.48 8.83
C GLN A 375 9.89 -21.99 8.87
N ALA A 376 9.02 -22.72 8.18
CA ALA A 376 9.15 -24.14 7.96
C ALA A 376 8.78 -24.46 6.51
N ALA A 377 9.62 -25.26 5.85
CA ALA A 377 9.37 -25.76 4.51
C ALA A 377 8.14 -26.69 4.50
N PRO A 378 7.41 -26.80 3.38
CA PRO A 378 6.38 -27.83 3.21
C PRO A 378 6.97 -29.26 3.23
N PRO A 379 6.38 -30.23 3.97
CA PRO A 379 5.37 -30.07 5.01
C PRO A 379 5.96 -29.49 6.30
N ALA A 380 5.29 -28.49 6.87
CA ALA A 380 5.81 -27.71 7.98
C ALA A 380 5.98 -28.53 9.28
N ASP A 381 7.13 -28.33 9.93
CA ASP A 381 7.29 -28.62 11.36
C ASP A 381 6.64 -27.50 12.19
N TRP A 382 5.38 -27.72 12.56
CA TRP A 382 4.58 -26.79 13.38
C TRP A 382 5.12 -26.60 14.81
N SER A 383 6.12 -27.36 15.25
CA SER A 383 6.78 -27.09 16.53
C SER A 383 7.56 -25.77 16.53
N LYS A 384 7.95 -25.29 15.35
CA LYS A 384 8.67 -24.03 15.14
C LYS A 384 7.79 -22.79 15.21
N LEU A 385 6.47 -22.95 15.08
CA LEU A 385 5.52 -21.85 15.25
C LEU A 385 5.32 -21.61 16.76
N SER A 386 5.82 -20.47 17.23
CA SER A 386 5.52 -19.95 18.57
C SER A 386 4.70 -18.68 18.48
N GLY A 387 3.82 -18.47 19.45
CA GLY A 387 3.05 -17.24 19.63
C GLY A 387 3.33 -16.61 20.98
N GLY A 388 2.54 -15.61 21.33
CA GLY A 388 2.65 -14.88 22.60
C GLY A 388 2.48 -13.38 22.46
N VAL A 389 2.25 -12.73 23.60
CA VAL A 389 1.95 -11.29 23.69
C VAL A 389 3.02 -10.44 22.99
N LEU A 390 4.28 -10.89 23.04
CA LEU A 390 5.45 -10.17 22.55
C LEU A 390 5.89 -10.63 21.14
N SER A 391 5.12 -11.48 20.46
CA SER A 391 5.68 -12.35 19.42
C SER A 391 4.81 -12.60 18.19
N SER A 392 3.60 -12.04 18.10
CA SER A 392 2.65 -12.41 17.05
C SER A 392 2.62 -11.44 15.85
N GLY A 393 3.16 -11.89 14.71
CA GLY A 393 2.94 -11.28 13.39
C GLY A 393 1.88 -11.99 12.55
N PRO A 394 1.66 -11.55 11.29
CA PRO A 394 0.81 -12.28 10.35
C PRO A 394 1.46 -13.64 9.98
N LEU A 395 0.63 -14.65 9.71
CA LEU A 395 1.06 -15.99 9.32
C LEU A 395 0.80 -16.19 7.83
N VAL A 396 1.87 -16.41 7.06
CA VAL A 396 1.81 -16.83 5.66
C VAL A 396 1.88 -18.35 5.60
N LEU A 397 0.91 -18.98 4.97
CA LEU A 397 0.89 -20.40 4.61
C LEU A 397 1.14 -20.53 3.11
N TYR A 398 1.99 -21.47 2.69
CA TYR A 398 2.37 -21.58 1.28
C TYR A 398 2.63 -23.02 0.85
N THR A 399 2.46 -23.33 -0.44
CA THR A 399 2.96 -24.58 -1.07
C THR A 399 4.40 -24.40 -1.54
N SER A 400 5.08 -25.47 -1.94
CA SER A 400 6.46 -25.39 -2.49
C SER A 400 6.63 -24.22 -3.46
N THR A 401 7.68 -23.43 -3.26
CA THR A 401 7.97 -22.19 -4.00
C THR A 401 8.39 -22.53 -5.44
N GLY A 402 7.76 -21.90 -6.45
CA GLY A 402 7.92 -22.25 -7.86
C GLY A 402 6.90 -21.52 -8.77
N THR A 403 6.71 -21.96 -10.01
CA THR A 403 5.79 -21.30 -10.96
C THR A 403 4.31 -21.44 -10.58
N ASP A 404 3.96 -22.44 -9.78
CA ASP A 404 2.60 -22.73 -9.28
C ASP A 404 2.52 -22.62 -7.74
N SER A 405 3.11 -21.58 -7.14
CA SER A 405 3.07 -21.38 -5.68
C SER A 405 1.84 -20.61 -5.22
N PHE A 406 0.99 -21.27 -4.44
CA PHE A 406 -0.11 -20.61 -3.73
C PHE A 406 0.34 -20.16 -2.35
N ALA A 407 -0.07 -18.97 -1.94
CA ALA A 407 0.09 -18.53 -0.56
C ALA A 407 -1.18 -17.87 -0.02
N VAL A 408 -1.38 -17.99 1.28
CA VAL A 408 -2.48 -17.39 2.04
C VAL A 408 -1.92 -16.73 3.29
N VAL A 409 -2.38 -15.52 3.59
CA VAL A 409 -2.05 -14.79 4.81
C VAL A 409 -3.24 -14.80 5.75
N LEU A 410 -3.00 -15.22 7.00
CA LEU A 410 -3.88 -15.02 8.13
C LEU A 410 -3.26 -13.97 9.08
N GLY A 411 -3.94 -12.86 9.30
CA GLY A 411 -3.40 -11.78 10.16
C GLY A 411 -4.49 -10.86 10.70
N ALA A 412 -4.19 -10.18 11.81
CA ALA A 412 -5.10 -9.20 12.41
C ALA A 412 -5.34 -8.03 11.45
N THR A 413 -6.54 -7.45 11.44
CA THR A 413 -6.85 -6.26 10.61
C THR A 413 -7.24 -5.05 11.44
N MET A 414 -7.38 -5.20 12.75
CA MET A 414 -7.51 -4.11 13.72
C MET A 414 -7.07 -4.58 15.11
N ASN A 415 -6.93 -3.64 16.05
CA ASN A 415 -6.55 -3.90 17.43
C ASN A 415 -5.26 -4.73 17.57
N PHE A 416 -4.26 -4.36 16.76
CA PHE A 416 -3.03 -5.12 16.54
C PHE A 416 -2.24 -5.41 17.83
N LYS A 417 -2.22 -4.50 18.80
CA LYS A 417 -1.53 -4.70 20.09
C LYS A 417 -2.18 -5.80 20.95
N VAL A 418 -3.44 -6.09 20.72
CA VAL A 418 -4.25 -7.03 21.51
C VAL A 418 -4.53 -8.31 20.74
N GLY A 419 -4.67 -8.22 19.42
CA GLY A 419 -4.87 -9.36 18.53
C GLY A 419 -3.60 -10.19 18.38
N MET A 420 -3.71 -11.48 18.65
CA MET A 420 -2.62 -12.43 18.64
C MET A 420 -2.99 -13.66 17.82
N LEU A 421 -2.02 -14.16 17.06
CA LEU A 421 -2.00 -15.46 16.41
C LEU A 421 -0.96 -16.34 17.11
N THR A 422 -1.33 -17.56 17.43
CA THR A 422 -0.53 -18.44 18.30
C THR A 422 -0.84 -19.91 18.03
N ARG A 423 0.05 -20.77 18.54
CA ARG A 423 -0.18 -22.20 18.67
C ARG A 423 -0.60 -22.50 20.10
N ILE A 424 -1.80 -23.05 20.29
CA ILE A 424 -2.30 -23.49 21.60
C ILE A 424 -2.38 -25.01 21.71
N GLY A 425 -2.28 -25.53 22.93
CA GLY A 425 -2.34 -26.96 23.22
C GLY A 425 -1.07 -27.74 22.83
N GLN A 426 -1.06 -29.04 23.12
CA GLN A 426 0.05 -29.94 22.81
C GLN A 426 -0.31 -30.90 21.68
N SER A 427 0.70 -31.36 20.93
CA SER A 427 0.52 -32.39 19.91
C SER A 427 -0.05 -33.67 20.53
N PRO A 428 -1.01 -34.36 19.91
CA PRO A 428 -1.57 -34.14 18.56
C PRO A 428 -2.76 -33.16 18.51
N SER A 429 -3.22 -32.65 19.65
CA SER A 429 -4.40 -31.78 19.77
C SER A 429 -4.08 -30.28 19.63
N ALA A 430 -2.88 -29.93 19.19
CA ALA A 430 -2.45 -28.55 19.07
C ALA A 430 -3.22 -27.84 17.93
N ARG A 431 -3.47 -26.55 18.14
CA ARG A 431 -4.34 -25.74 17.27
C ARG A 431 -3.67 -24.42 16.92
N LEU A 432 -3.96 -23.94 15.72
CA LEU A 432 -3.66 -22.58 15.28
C LEU A 432 -4.82 -21.68 15.71
N ALA A 433 -4.56 -20.76 16.65
CA ALA A 433 -5.57 -19.92 17.27
C ALA A 433 -5.27 -18.44 17.03
N ALA A 434 -6.31 -17.65 16.75
CA ALA A 434 -6.23 -16.21 16.63
C ALA A 434 -7.31 -15.52 17.47
N GLY A 435 -6.94 -14.52 18.26
CA GLY A 435 -7.87 -13.79 19.11
C GLY A 435 -7.20 -12.82 20.09
N VAL A 436 -7.91 -12.43 21.14
CA VAL A 436 -7.41 -11.49 22.16
C VAL A 436 -6.32 -12.15 23.00
N GLN A 437 -5.20 -11.48 23.21
CA GLN A 437 -4.08 -11.99 24.01
C GLN A 437 -4.45 -12.24 25.49
N GLY A 438 -3.87 -13.28 26.08
CA GLY A 438 -4.29 -13.86 27.35
C GLY A 438 -4.03 -13.06 28.63
N LEU A 439 -3.36 -11.90 28.57
CA LEU A 439 -3.16 -11.01 29.73
C LEU A 439 -4.30 -10.00 29.91
N ILE A 440 -5.18 -9.84 28.92
CA ILE A 440 -6.32 -8.92 29.00
C ILE A 440 -7.29 -9.37 30.09
N GLN A 441 -7.49 -8.54 31.11
CA GLN A 441 -8.31 -8.87 32.27
C GLN A 441 -9.80 -8.64 32.06
N GLN A 442 -10.13 -7.62 31.27
CA GLN A 442 -11.50 -7.24 30.96
C GLN A 442 -11.62 -6.77 29.52
N MET A 443 -12.76 -7.07 28.89
CA MET A 443 -13.11 -6.57 27.55
C MET A 443 -14.40 -5.74 27.64
N PRO A 444 -14.43 -4.50 27.10
CA PRO A 444 -15.63 -3.68 27.14
C PRO A 444 -16.76 -4.27 26.28
N ALA A 445 -18.00 -3.90 26.60
CA ALA A 445 -19.15 -4.24 25.77
C ALA A 445 -18.95 -3.75 24.33
N ASN A 446 -19.32 -4.58 23.35
CA ASN A 446 -19.12 -4.33 21.92
C ASN A 446 -17.65 -4.22 21.48
N TYR A 447 -16.69 -4.66 22.29
CA TYR A 447 -15.30 -4.80 21.84
C TYR A 447 -15.25 -5.70 20.61
N THR A 448 -14.50 -5.28 19.57
CA THR A 448 -14.38 -6.04 18.33
C THR A 448 -12.94 -6.42 18.05
N LEU A 449 -12.73 -7.56 17.42
CA LEU A 449 -11.42 -7.98 16.90
C LEU A 449 -11.63 -8.61 15.54
N ARG A 450 -10.75 -8.31 14.58
CA ARG A 450 -10.85 -8.77 13.20
C ARG A 450 -9.55 -9.40 12.73
N PHE A 451 -9.67 -10.51 12.00
CA PHE A 451 -8.59 -11.16 11.28
C PHE A 451 -9.02 -11.38 9.84
N ALA A 452 -8.11 -11.22 8.87
CA ALA A 452 -8.38 -11.52 7.47
C ALA A 452 -7.60 -12.75 7.02
N LEU A 453 -8.19 -13.46 6.06
CA LEU A 453 -7.63 -14.60 5.36
C LEU A 453 -7.68 -14.31 3.85
N LEU A 454 -6.50 -14.04 3.29
CA LEU A 454 -6.35 -13.50 1.93
C LEU A 454 -5.31 -14.33 1.19
N GLY A 455 -5.55 -14.72 -0.06
CA GLY A 455 -4.65 -15.61 -0.78
C GLY A 455 -4.47 -15.26 -2.25
N ARG A 456 -3.33 -15.68 -2.81
CA ARG A 456 -2.87 -15.37 -4.17
C ARG A 456 -2.16 -16.57 -4.81
N PRO A 457 -2.36 -16.82 -6.12
CA PRO A 457 -1.63 -17.84 -6.87
C PRO A 457 -0.21 -17.42 -7.27
N GLU A 458 0.20 -16.18 -7.00
CA GLU A 458 1.54 -15.65 -7.35
C GLU A 458 2.55 -15.76 -6.19
N GLY A 459 2.23 -16.48 -5.12
CA GLY A 459 3.15 -16.79 -4.02
C GLY A 459 3.09 -15.85 -2.81
N ILE A 460 4.10 -15.99 -1.96
CA ILE A 460 4.24 -15.37 -0.62
C ILE A 460 4.19 -13.85 -0.73
N THR A 461 5.01 -13.27 -1.61
CA THR A 461 5.09 -11.82 -1.74
C THR A 461 3.74 -11.24 -2.15
N ALA A 462 3.08 -11.80 -3.16
CA ALA A 462 1.77 -11.33 -3.63
C ALA A 462 0.68 -11.41 -2.55
N ALA A 463 0.63 -12.53 -1.82
CA ALA A 463 -0.35 -12.71 -0.74
C ALA A 463 -0.13 -11.71 0.40
N MET A 464 1.13 -11.45 0.78
CA MET A 464 1.45 -10.48 1.83
C MET A 464 1.18 -9.03 1.42
N PHE A 465 1.42 -8.66 0.16
CA PHE A 465 1.01 -7.36 -0.38
C PHE A 465 -0.51 -7.21 -0.44
N THR A 466 -1.24 -8.28 -0.75
CA THR A 466 -2.72 -8.27 -0.73
C THR A 466 -3.24 -8.02 0.68
N TYR A 467 -2.65 -8.67 1.70
CA TYR A 467 -2.96 -8.40 3.10
C TYR A 467 -2.60 -6.98 3.52
N GLY A 468 -1.42 -6.50 3.13
CA GLY A 468 -1.01 -5.12 3.34
C GLY A 468 -1.98 -4.09 2.75
N ALA A 469 -2.35 -4.26 1.48
CA ALA A 469 -3.31 -3.40 0.80
C ALA A 469 -4.68 -3.41 1.49
N PHE A 470 -5.16 -4.59 1.91
CA PHE A 470 -6.40 -4.73 2.66
C PHE A 470 -6.38 -3.89 3.95
N VAL A 471 -5.35 -4.06 4.77
CA VAL A 471 -5.23 -3.34 6.05
C VAL A 471 -5.01 -1.84 5.85
N GLN A 472 -4.15 -1.45 4.92
CA GLN A 472 -3.92 -0.03 4.61
C GLN A 472 -5.20 0.66 4.10
N LYS A 473 -6.05 -0.06 3.37
CA LYS A 473 -7.35 0.47 2.91
C LYS A 473 -8.32 0.70 4.07
N VAL A 474 -8.38 -0.22 5.03
CA VAL A 474 -9.19 -0.07 6.26
C VAL A 474 -8.83 1.21 7.02
N PHE A 475 -7.54 1.55 7.10
CA PHE A 475 -7.06 2.74 7.83
C PHE A 475 -6.78 3.96 6.95
N ASN A 476 -7.07 3.88 5.64
CA ASN A 476 -6.82 4.95 4.68
C ASN A 476 -5.37 5.48 4.76
N THR A 477 -4.41 4.57 4.93
CA THR A 477 -3.00 4.85 5.25
C THR A 477 -2.34 5.79 4.22
N ALA A 478 -2.67 5.63 2.94
CA ALA A 478 -2.14 6.47 1.86
C ALA A 478 -2.47 7.97 2.01
N ARG A 479 -3.54 8.33 2.75
CA ARG A 479 -3.92 9.73 3.02
C ARG A 479 -3.46 10.22 4.38
N THR A 480 -3.16 9.32 5.32
CA THR A 480 -2.83 9.68 6.70
C THR A 480 -1.32 9.73 6.96
N LYS A 481 -0.52 8.94 6.23
CA LYS A 481 0.95 8.98 6.34
C LYS A 481 1.55 10.21 5.67
N LEU A 482 2.66 10.68 6.24
CA LEU A 482 3.47 11.75 5.64
C LEU A 482 3.94 11.37 4.23
N SER A 483 3.82 12.30 3.28
CA SER A 483 4.37 12.10 1.92
C SER A 483 5.91 12.10 1.96
N LEU A 484 6.57 11.60 0.90
CA LEU A 484 8.04 11.67 0.83
C LEU A 484 8.54 13.11 0.83
N ALA A 485 7.76 14.05 0.30
CA ALA A 485 8.10 15.48 0.35
C ALA A 485 8.28 15.96 1.81
N ALA A 486 7.38 15.54 2.70
CA ALA A 486 7.39 15.87 4.13
C ALA A 486 8.33 14.98 4.95
N ASP A 487 8.58 13.74 4.50
CA ASP A 487 9.45 12.79 5.18
C ASP A 487 10.94 13.00 4.83
N VAL A 488 11.59 13.91 5.55
CA VAL A 488 13.03 14.16 5.41
C VAL A 488 13.89 12.93 5.74
N LEU A 489 13.43 12.04 6.66
CA LEU A 489 14.14 10.80 7.00
C LEU A 489 14.32 9.91 5.77
N SER A 490 13.26 9.78 4.98
CA SER A 490 13.31 8.94 3.79
C SER A 490 13.81 9.70 2.57
N ARG A 491 13.76 11.03 2.53
CA ARG A 491 14.11 11.78 1.32
C ARG A 491 15.60 12.12 1.20
N GLN A 492 16.23 12.46 2.31
CA GLN A 492 17.58 13.04 2.34
C GLN A 492 18.58 12.08 2.98
N LEU A 493 19.86 12.26 2.67
CA LEU A 493 20.98 11.63 3.35
C LEU A 493 21.07 12.09 4.82
N HIS A 494 21.39 11.18 5.76
CA HIS A 494 21.54 11.50 7.18
C HIS A 494 22.92 11.15 7.71
N TYR A 495 23.31 11.89 8.74
CA TYR A 495 24.46 11.54 9.56
C TYR A 495 23.99 11.00 10.90
N VAL A 496 24.57 9.89 11.35
CA VAL A 496 24.08 9.12 12.49
C VAL A 496 25.19 8.89 13.52
N THR A 497 24.97 9.33 14.77
CA THR A 497 25.89 9.12 15.90
C THR A 497 25.49 7.94 16.79
N ASP A 498 24.73 6.99 16.24
CA ASP A 498 24.14 5.85 16.95
C ASP A 498 25.18 4.82 17.38
N GLY A 499 24.77 3.88 18.24
CA GLY A 499 25.50 2.68 18.60
C GLY A 499 25.96 1.97 17.33
N GLY A 500 27.26 2.08 17.05
CA GLY A 500 27.84 1.58 15.82
C GLY A 500 28.61 2.60 14.99
N SER A 501 28.38 3.88 15.25
CA SER A 501 29.28 4.96 14.87
C SER A 501 30.46 5.04 15.84
N LEU A 502 31.63 5.47 15.38
CA LEU A 502 32.76 5.79 16.28
C LEU A 502 32.60 7.17 16.96
N LEU A 503 31.45 7.82 16.77
CA LEU A 503 31.10 9.10 17.41
C LEU A 503 29.94 8.97 18.39
N ASN A 504 29.53 7.76 18.74
CA ASN A 504 28.65 7.54 19.88
C ASN A 504 29.34 8.09 21.13
N TYR A 505 28.69 9.05 21.81
CA TYR A 505 29.31 9.74 22.94
C TYR A 505 29.64 8.80 24.09
N CYS A 506 28.79 7.80 24.36
CA CYS A 506 28.96 6.94 25.53
C CYS A 506 29.98 5.84 25.36
N ASP A 507 30.27 5.45 24.13
CA ASP A 507 31.42 4.61 23.86
C ASP A 507 32.76 5.36 23.98
N TYR A 508 32.74 6.70 23.96
CA TYR A 508 33.89 7.60 24.14
C TYR A 508 34.05 8.12 25.57
N TRP A 509 32.94 8.22 26.32
CA TRP A 509 32.85 8.91 27.59
C TRP A 509 33.85 8.41 28.66
N PRO A 510 33.98 7.09 28.92
CA PRO A 510 34.92 6.58 29.92
C PRO A 510 36.39 6.95 29.63
N GLU A 511 36.77 6.96 28.36
CA GLU A 511 38.12 7.27 27.90
C GLU A 511 38.40 8.77 27.97
N CYS A 512 37.44 9.62 27.59
CA CYS A 512 37.64 11.07 27.59
C CYS A 512 37.80 11.66 28.98
N LEU A 513 37.13 11.08 29.99
CA LEU A 513 37.29 11.47 31.40
C LEU A 513 38.72 11.31 31.91
N ASN A 514 39.45 10.32 31.38
CA ASN A 514 40.83 10.05 31.75
C ASN A 514 41.85 10.72 30.82
N SER A 515 41.38 11.45 29.80
CA SER A 515 42.23 12.16 28.84
C SER A 515 42.63 13.55 29.33
N THR A 516 43.78 14.05 28.88
CA THR A 516 44.20 15.44 29.16
C THR A 516 43.39 16.49 28.40
N GLU A 517 42.67 16.11 27.34
CA GLU A 517 41.83 17.00 26.52
C GLU A 517 40.40 17.13 27.08
N GLY A 518 39.97 16.17 27.91
CA GLY A 518 38.63 16.11 28.47
C GLY A 518 37.55 15.68 27.46
N CYS A 519 36.32 15.58 27.95
CA CYS A 519 35.16 15.23 27.13
C CYS A 519 34.68 16.42 26.31
N LYS A 520 34.41 16.17 25.03
CA LYS A 520 33.89 17.20 24.11
C LYS A 520 32.36 17.16 24.06
N PRO A 521 31.68 18.31 24.14
CA PRO A 521 30.24 18.39 23.94
C PRO A 521 29.81 17.88 22.55
N GLU A 522 28.68 17.17 22.49
CA GLU A 522 28.12 16.71 21.20
C GLU A 522 27.89 17.85 20.21
N ALA A 523 27.47 19.04 20.67
CA ALA A 523 27.28 20.20 19.80
C ALA A 523 28.56 20.60 19.03
N GLU A 524 29.75 20.45 19.63
CA GLU A 524 31.02 20.74 18.96
C GLU A 524 31.31 19.70 17.89
N VAL A 525 31.13 18.42 18.22
CA VAL A 525 31.37 17.29 17.31
C VAL A 525 30.44 17.35 16.10
N LEU A 526 29.14 17.58 16.32
CA LEU A 526 28.15 17.68 15.25
C LEU A 526 28.39 18.88 14.35
N LYS A 527 28.77 20.03 14.92
CA LYS A 527 29.11 21.21 14.14
C LYS A 527 30.33 20.96 13.24
N ALA A 528 31.39 20.34 13.79
CA ALA A 528 32.57 19.98 13.02
C ALA A 528 32.25 18.96 11.90
N ALA A 529 31.38 17.98 12.17
CA ALA A 529 30.88 17.07 11.14
C ALA A 529 30.13 17.82 10.04
N GLY A 530 29.24 18.74 10.40
CA GLY A 530 28.50 19.59 9.46
C GLY A 530 29.39 20.43 8.54
N GLU A 531 30.36 21.13 9.13
CA GLU A 531 31.34 21.94 8.39
C GLU A 531 32.20 21.07 7.46
N TYR A 532 32.63 19.89 7.94
CA TYR A 532 33.38 18.94 7.12
C TYR A 532 32.56 18.42 5.93
N HIS A 533 31.34 17.94 6.14
CA HIS A 533 30.48 17.45 5.06
C HIS A 533 30.22 18.52 4.00
N GLN A 534 29.98 19.77 4.44
CA GLN A 534 29.85 20.91 3.53
C GLN A 534 31.15 21.14 2.72
N SER A 535 32.32 21.03 3.34
CA SER A 535 33.62 21.23 2.67
C SER A 535 33.92 20.21 1.56
N ILE A 536 33.36 18.99 1.66
CA ILE A 536 33.47 17.93 0.65
C ILE A 536 32.27 17.90 -0.32
N GLY A 537 31.40 18.92 -0.27
CA GLY A 537 30.24 19.05 -1.17
C GLY A 537 29.08 18.11 -0.87
N LEU A 538 29.05 17.48 0.31
CA LEU A 538 28.01 16.54 0.71
C LEU A 538 26.85 17.29 1.36
N SER A 539 25.63 17.10 0.84
CA SER A 539 24.42 17.64 1.43
C SER A 539 23.77 16.62 2.37
N VAL A 540 23.72 16.94 3.67
CA VAL A 540 23.13 16.10 4.72
C VAL A 540 21.84 16.77 5.23
N GLY A 541 20.73 16.03 5.20
CA GLY A 541 19.40 16.53 5.53
C GLY A 541 19.05 16.53 7.02
N ALA A 542 19.65 15.65 7.82
CA ALA A 542 19.57 15.68 9.27
C ALA A 542 20.78 15.01 9.93
N TYR A 543 21.08 15.46 11.15
CA TYR A 543 22.10 14.92 12.04
C TYR A 543 21.41 14.27 13.23
N HIS A 544 21.57 12.96 13.38
CA HIS A 544 21.10 12.21 14.53
C HIS A 544 21.86 12.63 15.78
N VAL A 545 21.15 12.65 16.90
CA VAL A 545 21.73 12.71 18.23
C VAL A 545 21.18 11.54 18.99
N ASP A 546 22.08 10.61 19.30
CA ASP A 546 21.80 9.35 20.01
C ASP A 546 21.40 9.61 21.48
N PRO A 547 21.12 8.60 22.37
CA PRO A 547 20.74 8.90 23.75
C PRO A 547 21.78 9.77 24.45
N PHE A 548 21.43 10.27 25.64
CA PHE A 548 22.30 11.05 26.54
C PHE A 548 22.51 12.53 26.20
N TRP A 549 22.05 12.99 25.04
CA TRP A 549 21.98 14.42 24.70
C TRP A 549 21.17 15.26 25.72
N TYR A 550 20.27 14.59 26.46
CA TYR A 550 19.48 15.13 27.57
C TYR A 550 19.99 14.73 28.97
N SER A 551 21.21 14.18 29.09
CA SER A 551 21.84 13.90 30.38
C SER A 551 22.25 15.20 31.08
N HIS A 552 21.70 15.47 32.26
CA HIS A 552 21.98 16.73 33.00
C HIS A 552 23.15 16.60 33.97
N SER A 553 24.00 15.58 33.81
CA SER A 553 25.25 15.42 34.56
C SER A 553 26.25 16.52 34.13
N ALA A 554 27.03 17.03 35.09
CA ALA A 554 27.94 18.18 34.86
C ALA A 554 29.09 17.87 33.88
N ASP A 555 29.40 16.60 33.70
CA ASP A 555 30.42 16.03 32.82
C ASP A 555 29.84 15.39 31.55
N GLY A 556 28.53 15.55 31.30
CA GLY A 556 27.85 14.92 30.16
C GLY A 556 27.53 13.44 30.35
N GLY A 557 27.68 12.89 31.56
CA GLY A 557 27.59 11.46 31.91
C GLY A 557 26.53 10.61 31.20
N CYS A 558 26.83 9.32 31.05
CA CYS A 558 26.05 8.33 30.31
C CYS A 558 25.12 7.46 31.18
N ASP A 559 24.84 7.89 32.40
CA ASP A 559 24.10 7.13 33.40
C ASP A 559 22.56 7.25 33.25
N ASP A 560 22.09 8.18 32.42
CA ASP A 560 20.66 8.49 32.23
C ASP A 560 20.16 8.19 30.81
N PHE A 561 19.92 6.91 30.53
CA PHE A 561 19.27 6.48 29.28
C PHE A 561 17.85 7.04 29.11
N PHE A 562 17.12 7.23 30.22
CA PHE A 562 15.74 7.73 30.19
C PHE A 562 15.65 9.23 30.50
N ALA A 563 14.89 9.95 29.68
CA ALA A 563 14.71 11.38 29.82
C ALA A 563 14.00 11.74 31.14
N ARG A 564 14.54 12.72 31.85
CA ARG A 564 13.87 13.38 33.00
C ARG A 564 13.38 14.79 32.65
N ASN A 565 14.06 15.39 31.69
CA ASN A 565 13.74 16.62 31.02
C ASN A 565 14.25 16.45 29.59
N TRP A 566 13.36 16.33 28.62
CA TRP A 566 13.71 16.11 27.22
C TRP A 566 14.05 17.46 26.59
N SER A 567 15.23 17.98 26.95
CA SER A 567 15.84 19.21 26.41
C SER A 567 17.36 19.04 26.36
N GLY A 568 18.02 19.85 25.53
CA GLY A 568 19.48 19.78 25.39
C GLY A 568 20.18 20.00 26.74
N SER A 569 21.04 19.05 27.10
CA SER A 569 21.88 19.15 28.29
C SER A 569 22.72 20.43 28.27
N PRO A 570 22.92 21.12 29.40
CA PRO A 570 23.82 22.27 29.47
C PRO A 570 25.28 21.92 29.11
N PHE A 571 25.72 20.68 29.33
CA PHE A 571 27.06 20.23 28.94
C PHE A 571 27.14 20.02 27.42
N HIS A 572 26.26 19.17 26.88
CA HIS A 572 26.29 18.79 25.46
C HIS A 572 25.87 19.93 24.53
N PHE A 573 24.92 20.76 24.97
CA PHE A 573 24.31 21.84 24.21
C PHE A 573 24.25 23.12 25.04
N PRO A 574 25.39 23.77 25.35
CA PRO A 574 25.47 24.96 26.19
C PRO A 574 24.70 26.18 25.62
N GLN A 575 24.47 26.19 24.31
CA GLN A 575 23.66 27.19 23.60
C GLN A 575 22.29 26.63 23.15
N GLY A 576 21.88 25.49 23.71
CA GLY A 576 20.73 24.71 23.30
C GLY A 576 20.91 24.06 21.91
N ILE A 577 19.96 23.19 21.55
CA ILE A 577 19.96 22.47 20.26
C ILE A 577 20.00 23.43 19.07
N LYS A 578 19.34 24.59 19.18
CA LYS A 578 19.34 25.63 18.15
C LYS A 578 20.74 26.16 17.85
N GLY A 579 21.62 26.24 18.86
CA GLY A 579 22.97 26.78 18.75
C GLY A 579 23.91 25.97 17.85
N VAL A 580 23.58 24.70 17.57
CA VAL A 580 24.34 23.85 16.64
C VAL A 580 24.25 24.35 15.20
N GLY A 581 23.10 24.93 14.82
CA GLY A 581 22.87 25.42 13.46
C GLY A 581 22.63 24.33 12.40
N LEU A 582 22.36 23.09 12.82
CA LEU A 582 22.10 21.96 11.93
C LEU A 582 20.65 21.45 12.05
N PRO A 583 20.09 20.82 11.01
CA PRO A 583 18.86 20.06 11.11
C PRO A 583 19.08 18.79 11.94
N MET A 584 18.23 18.54 12.93
CA MET A 584 18.44 17.54 13.97
C MET A 584 17.38 16.44 13.91
N MET A 585 17.85 15.19 14.01
CA MET A 585 17.04 14.02 14.32
C MET A 585 17.29 13.67 15.79
N LEU A 586 16.28 13.81 16.63
CA LEU A 586 16.44 13.65 18.08
C LEU A 586 16.06 12.25 18.51
N PHE A 587 16.80 11.68 19.46
CA PHE A 587 16.50 10.39 20.06
C PHE A 587 15.60 10.51 21.30
N LEU A 588 14.73 9.53 21.47
CA LEU A 588 13.94 9.29 22.67
C LEU A 588 13.82 7.78 22.89
N GLN A 589 14.21 7.27 24.05
CA GLN A 589 13.88 5.89 24.43
C GLN A 589 12.66 5.88 25.35
N ALA A 590 12.80 6.41 26.56
CA ALA A 590 11.72 6.49 27.51
C ALA A 590 11.96 7.62 28.53
N PHE A 591 11.12 7.70 29.56
CA PHE A 591 11.21 8.68 30.64
C PHE A 591 11.41 8.01 32.01
N SER A 592 12.29 8.57 32.84
CA SER A 592 12.56 8.00 34.17
C SER A 592 11.44 8.34 35.15
N GLN A 593 11.05 7.36 35.97
CA GLN A 593 10.18 7.56 37.15
C GLN A 593 10.95 7.61 38.47
N LYS A 594 12.20 7.10 38.51
CA LYS A 594 12.92 6.86 39.76
C LYS A 594 13.78 8.06 40.16
N ILE A 595 13.79 8.30 41.47
CA ILE A 595 14.78 9.09 42.20
C ILE A 595 16.01 8.19 42.37
N SER A 596 17.11 8.47 41.66
CA SER A 596 18.43 8.03 42.11
C SER A 596 18.86 8.97 43.26
N PRO A 597 19.60 8.50 44.28
CA PRO A 597 20.15 9.35 45.34
C PRO A 597 21.06 10.47 44.84
N VAL A 598 21.41 10.49 43.54
CA VAL A 598 22.34 11.44 42.91
C VAL A 598 21.62 12.48 42.02
N SER A 599 20.29 12.45 41.84
CA SER A 599 19.63 13.25 40.80
C SER A 599 18.20 13.74 41.05
N SER A 600 17.83 14.88 40.43
CA SER A 600 16.51 15.52 40.49
C SER A 600 15.38 14.69 39.86
N GLN A 601 14.14 14.93 40.32
CA GLN A 601 12.93 14.25 39.82
C GLN A 601 12.64 14.60 38.35
N ASN A 602 12.02 13.67 37.61
CA ASN A 602 11.41 13.93 36.32
C ASN A 602 10.43 15.12 36.43
N ILE A 603 10.70 16.18 35.68
CA ILE A 603 10.03 17.48 35.86
C ILE A 603 8.57 17.46 35.38
N TYR A 604 8.17 16.44 34.64
CA TYR A 604 6.84 16.30 34.06
C TYR A 604 5.85 15.61 34.99
N LEU A 605 6.32 14.93 36.05
CA LEU A 605 5.47 14.21 37.02
C LEU A 605 4.46 15.10 37.75
N LYS A 606 4.70 16.42 37.77
CA LYS A 606 3.80 17.40 38.39
C LYS A 606 2.53 17.69 37.56
N ASP A 607 2.59 17.53 36.24
CA ASP A 607 1.54 17.97 35.30
C ASP A 607 0.85 16.80 34.57
N PHE A 608 1.48 15.61 34.59
CA PHE A 608 1.07 14.44 33.82
C PHE A 608 1.19 13.15 34.64
N LYS A 609 0.26 12.23 34.41
CA LYS A 609 0.28 10.88 34.97
C LYS A 609 1.22 10.00 34.15
N PHE A 610 2.21 9.42 34.82
CA PHE A 610 3.11 8.43 34.25
C PHE A 610 2.70 7.01 34.63
N GLU A 611 2.84 6.09 33.68
CA GLU A 611 2.66 4.65 33.83
C GLU A 611 3.88 3.93 33.27
N GLY A 612 4.66 3.29 34.15
CA GLY A 612 5.95 2.73 33.79
C GLY A 612 6.90 3.79 33.21
N GLN A 613 7.63 3.47 32.15
CA GLN A 613 8.66 4.35 31.61
C GLN A 613 8.12 5.50 30.73
N SER A 614 6.80 5.78 30.72
CA SER A 614 6.27 6.93 29.96
C SER A 614 4.92 7.42 30.51
N VAL A 615 4.30 8.41 29.87
CA VAL A 615 2.98 8.91 30.25
C VAL A 615 1.88 7.86 30.03
N SER A 616 0.80 7.92 30.81
CA SER A 616 -0.40 7.13 30.54
C SER A 616 -0.97 7.46 29.15
N GLY A 617 -1.69 6.52 28.54
CA GLY A 617 -2.39 6.70 27.28
C GLY A 617 -3.33 7.90 27.31
N ALA A 618 -4.01 8.14 28.44
CA ALA A 618 -4.90 9.30 28.63
C ALA A 618 -4.19 10.66 28.56
N ASP A 619 -2.93 10.74 29.00
CA ASP A 619 -2.12 11.97 28.96
C ASP A 619 -1.22 12.07 27.73
N SER A 620 -1.07 11.00 26.94
CA SER A 620 -0.13 10.88 25.83
C SER A 620 -0.19 12.05 24.85
N ALA A 621 -1.36 12.33 24.28
CA ALA A 621 -1.53 13.38 23.28
C ALA A 621 -1.12 14.77 23.82
N ARG A 622 -1.62 15.15 25.00
CA ARG A 622 -1.33 16.45 25.63
C ARG A 622 0.15 16.59 25.98
N PHE A 623 0.75 15.53 26.51
CA PHE A 623 2.15 15.51 26.88
C PHE A 623 3.07 15.67 25.67
N PHE A 624 2.89 14.83 24.65
CA PHE A 624 3.74 14.84 23.46
C PHE A 624 3.58 16.12 22.64
N GLN A 625 2.36 16.64 22.50
CA GLN A 625 2.14 17.94 21.87
C GLN A 625 2.92 19.05 22.58
N GLN A 626 2.94 19.05 23.92
CA GLN A 626 3.68 20.05 24.70
C GLN A 626 5.20 19.94 24.51
N ILE A 627 5.80 18.75 24.57
CA ILE A 627 7.25 18.61 24.48
C ILE A 627 7.76 18.73 23.04
N PHE A 628 7.04 18.16 22.06
CA PHE A 628 7.40 18.28 20.65
C PHE A 628 7.18 19.69 20.14
N GLY A 629 6.13 20.39 20.58
CA GLY A 629 5.91 21.79 20.22
C GLY A 629 7.06 22.71 20.67
N LYS A 630 7.63 22.47 21.86
CA LYS A 630 8.81 23.20 22.34
C LYS A 630 10.05 22.94 21.49
N MET A 631 10.29 21.67 21.11
CA MET A 631 11.43 21.34 20.24
C MET A 631 11.23 21.81 18.80
N HIS A 632 10.02 21.72 18.27
CA HIS A 632 9.67 22.22 16.94
C HIS A 632 9.91 23.74 16.84
N ALA A 633 9.57 24.50 17.88
CA ALA A 633 9.82 25.94 17.95
C ALA A 633 11.30 26.35 17.87
N THR A 634 12.24 25.42 18.06
CA THR A 634 13.68 25.68 17.84
C THR A 634 14.01 25.88 16.36
N GLY A 635 13.20 25.32 15.44
CA GLY A 635 13.40 25.32 13.99
C GLY A 635 14.26 24.17 13.46
N ASN A 636 15.01 23.49 14.35
CA ASN A 636 16.00 22.49 13.98
C ASN A 636 15.50 21.05 14.11
N PHE A 637 14.43 20.79 14.87
CA PHE A 637 13.86 19.44 15.01
C PHE A 637 13.20 19.00 13.70
N LYS A 638 13.76 17.98 13.04
CA LYS A 638 13.34 17.49 11.71
C LYS A 638 12.84 16.05 11.70
N ALA A 639 13.20 15.25 12.70
CA ALA A 639 12.81 13.86 12.79
C ALA A 639 13.00 13.32 14.22
N LEU A 640 12.26 12.29 14.59
CA LEU A 640 12.41 11.58 15.87
C LEU A 640 12.87 10.14 15.61
N THR A 641 13.83 9.68 16.40
CA THR A 641 14.10 8.25 16.62
C THR A 641 13.47 7.87 17.95
N LEU A 642 12.59 6.86 17.94
CA LEU A 642 12.05 6.23 19.14
C LEU A 642 12.62 4.83 19.28
N ASP A 643 13.27 4.54 20.40
CA ASP A 643 13.87 3.24 20.67
C ASP A 643 13.16 2.51 21.82
N GLY A 644 13.17 1.18 21.81
CA GLY A 644 12.66 0.35 22.91
C GLY A 644 11.16 0.46 23.16
N LEU A 645 10.32 0.61 22.13
CA LEU A 645 8.84 0.64 22.29
C LEU A 645 8.28 -0.58 23.06
N PRO A 646 8.80 -1.81 22.88
CA PRO A 646 8.50 -2.96 23.74
C PRO A 646 8.72 -2.75 25.24
N ASP A 647 9.77 -2.02 25.62
CA ASP A 647 10.10 -1.76 27.03
C ASP A 647 9.10 -0.78 27.62
N ILE A 648 8.69 0.22 26.84
CA ILE A 648 7.58 1.11 27.20
C ILE A 648 6.31 0.27 27.44
N TRP A 649 5.96 -0.63 26.52
CA TRP A 649 4.77 -1.47 26.66
C TRP A 649 4.82 -2.34 27.92
N GLN A 650 5.95 -3.00 28.18
CA GLN A 650 6.12 -3.93 29.31
C GLN A 650 6.35 -3.22 30.65
N SER A 651 6.69 -1.94 30.64
CA SER A 651 6.99 -1.18 31.87
C SER A 651 5.78 -0.91 32.78
N ALA A 652 4.55 -1.11 32.28
CA ALA A 652 3.33 -0.83 33.04
C ALA A 652 2.29 -1.96 32.89
N PRO A 653 1.81 -2.56 34.01
CA PRO A 653 0.77 -3.60 33.96
C PRO A 653 -0.48 -3.18 33.20
N ALA A 654 -0.93 -1.93 33.36
CA ALA A 654 -2.12 -1.42 32.70
C ALA A 654 -2.05 -1.51 31.16
N ARG A 655 -0.85 -1.34 30.57
CA ARG A 655 -0.65 -1.49 29.12
C ARG A 655 -0.70 -2.94 28.64
N LEU A 656 -0.43 -3.91 29.51
CA LEU A 656 -0.50 -5.35 29.22
C LEU A 656 -1.90 -5.92 29.45
N THR A 657 -2.67 -5.36 30.37
CA THR A 657 -3.97 -5.90 30.81
C THR A 657 -5.18 -5.15 30.24
N SER A 658 -4.97 -3.97 29.66
CA SER A 658 -6.00 -3.14 29.01
C SER A 658 -6.00 -3.33 27.50
N VAL A 659 -7.18 -3.24 26.89
CA VAL A 659 -7.31 -3.30 25.43
C VAL A 659 -6.95 -1.98 24.72
N ASP A 660 -6.94 -0.85 25.44
CA ASP A 660 -6.82 0.48 24.85
C ASP A 660 -5.55 1.25 25.25
N GLU A 661 -5.00 0.98 26.44
CA GLU A 661 -4.00 1.86 27.08
C GLU A 661 -2.75 2.08 26.22
N GLN A 662 -2.18 1.01 25.64
CA GLN A 662 -1.02 1.11 24.76
C GLN A 662 -1.37 1.80 23.44
N GLN A 663 -2.55 1.52 22.86
CA GLN A 663 -2.97 2.14 21.61
C GLN A 663 -3.19 3.64 21.76
N MET A 664 -3.74 4.09 22.90
CA MET A 664 -3.88 5.50 23.25
C MET A 664 -2.52 6.18 23.38
N TYR A 665 -1.55 5.49 24.00
CA TYR A 665 -0.18 5.98 24.10
C TYR A 665 0.45 6.19 22.71
N ASP A 666 0.47 5.14 21.87
CA ASP A 666 1.08 5.17 20.54
C ASP A 666 0.43 6.22 19.64
N LYS A 667 -0.91 6.32 19.70
CA LYS A 667 -1.67 7.33 18.96
C LYS A 667 -1.33 8.74 19.40
N GLY A 668 -1.29 9.01 20.71
CA GLY A 668 -0.97 10.35 21.22
C GLY A 668 0.44 10.82 20.85
N LEU A 669 1.42 9.90 20.84
CA LEU A 669 2.79 10.16 20.40
C LEU A 669 2.84 10.47 18.90
N ALA A 670 2.24 9.60 18.08
CA ALA A 670 2.28 9.74 16.62
C ALA A 670 1.49 10.95 16.10
N ASP A 671 0.30 11.21 16.64
CA ASP A 671 -0.53 12.36 16.24
C ASP A 671 0.17 13.69 16.56
N ALA A 672 0.83 13.79 17.71
CA ALA A 672 1.57 15.00 18.10
C ALA A 672 2.73 15.30 17.13
N LEU A 673 3.44 14.28 16.65
CA LEU A 673 4.49 14.47 15.64
C LEU A 673 3.91 14.83 14.27
N LEU A 674 2.80 14.19 13.90
CA LEU A 674 2.11 14.44 12.65
C LEU A 674 1.60 15.89 12.55
N GLU A 675 1.10 16.45 13.67
CA GLU A 675 0.69 17.87 13.77
C GLU A 675 1.82 18.83 13.37
N PHE A 676 3.07 18.48 13.68
CA PHE A 676 4.26 19.28 13.35
C PHE A 676 4.97 18.83 12.05
N GLY A 677 4.42 17.85 11.34
CA GLY A 677 5.03 17.28 10.13
C GLY A 677 6.38 16.60 10.40
N ILE A 678 6.60 16.05 11.59
CA ILE A 678 7.84 15.38 11.99
C ILE A 678 7.71 13.87 11.77
N PRO A 679 8.50 13.25 10.88
CA PRO A 679 8.51 11.80 10.74
C PRO A 679 9.19 11.14 11.95
N ILE A 680 8.72 9.94 12.29
CA ILE A 680 9.31 9.08 13.32
C ILE A 680 9.83 7.77 12.72
N ARG A 681 11.06 7.45 13.11
CA ARG A 681 11.65 6.12 13.01
C ARG A 681 11.42 5.40 14.34
N VAL A 682 10.93 4.16 14.28
CA VAL A 682 10.83 3.30 15.47
C VAL A 682 11.87 2.18 15.37
N ASP A 683 12.65 2.05 16.43
CA ASP A 683 13.70 1.07 16.58
C ASP A 683 13.26 0.04 17.63
N GLN A 684 13.71 -1.21 17.48
CA GLN A 684 13.37 -2.33 18.37
C GLN A 684 11.87 -2.60 18.50
N GLU A 685 11.12 -2.58 17.40
CA GLU A 685 9.68 -2.81 17.42
C GLU A 685 9.29 -4.31 17.37
N PHE A 686 8.11 -4.66 17.91
CA PHE A 686 7.50 -5.97 17.70
C PHE A 686 6.71 -6.03 16.39
N PRO A 687 6.42 -7.23 15.84
CA PRO A 687 5.56 -7.36 14.66
C PRO A 687 4.20 -6.66 14.81
N ASN A 688 3.60 -6.70 16.00
CA ASN A 688 2.33 -6.03 16.25
C ASN A 688 2.43 -4.50 16.27
N ASP A 689 3.60 -3.94 16.58
CA ASP A 689 3.88 -2.52 16.41
C ASP A 689 3.96 -2.18 14.92
N VAL A 690 4.64 -3.01 14.11
CA VAL A 690 4.70 -2.82 12.64
C VAL A 690 3.29 -2.83 12.05
N LEU A 691 2.44 -3.78 12.46
CA LEU A 691 1.04 -3.82 12.01
C LEU A 691 0.26 -2.58 12.46
N ALA A 692 0.44 -2.12 13.70
CA ALA A 692 -0.23 -0.92 14.21
C ALA A 692 0.18 0.37 13.48
N SER A 693 1.36 0.39 12.84
CA SER A 693 1.88 1.57 12.12
C SER A 693 0.96 2.10 11.02
N VAL A 694 0.06 1.28 10.48
CA VAL A 694 -0.95 1.71 9.49
C VAL A 694 -1.89 2.79 10.04
N GLN A 695 -1.99 2.90 11.37
CA GLN A 695 -2.81 3.86 12.11
C GLN A 695 -2.07 5.17 12.41
N TYR A 696 -0.74 5.22 12.23
CA TYR A 696 0.13 6.28 12.76
C TYR A 696 0.84 7.03 11.63
N GLY A 697 0.31 8.20 11.27
CA GLY A 697 0.72 8.93 10.08
C GLY A 697 2.17 9.45 10.09
N ALA A 698 2.70 9.81 11.26
CA ALA A 698 4.09 10.23 11.41
C ALA A 698 5.08 9.07 11.24
N ARG A 699 4.64 7.82 11.44
CA ARG A 699 5.51 6.64 11.43
C ARG A 699 5.73 6.14 10.01
N THR A 700 6.88 6.52 9.46
CA THR A 700 7.24 6.23 8.07
C THR A 700 8.39 5.23 7.94
N VAL A 701 9.16 5.01 9.00
CA VAL A 701 10.36 4.17 9.01
C VAL A 701 10.36 3.27 10.23
N GLY A 702 10.95 2.07 10.11
CA GLY A 702 11.42 1.36 11.29
C GLY A 702 12.59 0.42 11.00
N ARG A 703 13.35 0.12 12.05
CA ARG A 703 14.59 -0.65 11.97
C ARG A 703 14.29 -2.14 11.84
N CYS A 704 14.90 -2.75 10.81
CA CYS A 704 14.68 -4.14 10.42
C CYS A 704 15.84 -5.08 10.74
N THR A 705 16.90 -4.56 11.34
CA THR A 705 18.12 -5.30 11.70
C THR A 705 18.47 -5.07 13.17
N SER A 706 19.36 -5.89 13.73
CA SER A 706 20.07 -5.48 14.95
C SER A 706 20.88 -4.21 14.74
N ASP A 707 21.31 -3.68 15.88
CA ASP A 707 22.31 -2.66 16.03
C ASP A 707 23.57 -3.03 15.23
N SER A 708 24.15 -2.01 14.63
CA SER A 708 25.33 -2.03 13.79
C SER A 708 26.56 -2.03 14.69
N ASP A 709 26.76 -3.04 15.53
CA ASP A 709 27.93 -3.07 16.42
C ASP A 709 29.21 -3.41 15.62
N PRO A 710 30.17 -2.48 15.49
CA PRO A 710 31.43 -2.71 14.76
C PRO A 710 32.25 -3.85 15.40
N TYR A 711 32.03 -4.15 16.68
CA TYR A 711 32.82 -5.12 17.44
C TYR A 711 32.21 -6.52 17.51
N ALA A 712 30.95 -6.71 17.10
CA ALA A 712 30.22 -7.96 17.34
C ALA A 712 30.51 -9.10 16.34
N GLY A 713 31.26 -8.86 15.25
CA GLY A 713 31.58 -9.88 14.25
C GLY A 713 30.36 -10.53 13.55
N SER A 714 29.16 -9.99 13.78
CA SER A 714 27.86 -10.53 13.37
C SER A 714 27.25 -9.84 12.15
N GLU A 715 27.98 -8.91 11.51
CA GLU A 715 27.53 -8.15 10.34
C GLU A 715 27.01 -9.04 9.20
N ALA A 716 27.55 -10.26 9.09
CA ALA A 716 27.22 -11.20 8.03
C ALA A 716 25.75 -11.66 7.98
N ALA A 717 24.96 -11.43 9.03
CA ALA A 717 23.54 -11.80 9.08
C ALA A 717 22.57 -10.62 8.88
N ARG A 718 23.05 -9.36 8.87
CA ARG A 718 22.15 -8.18 8.89
C ARG A 718 21.36 -8.00 7.61
N PHE A 719 21.98 -8.24 6.44
CA PHE A 719 21.24 -8.17 5.18
C PHE A 719 20.14 -9.25 5.13
N LEU A 720 20.41 -10.48 5.58
CA LEU A 720 19.40 -11.54 5.65
C LEU A 720 18.19 -11.14 6.50
N GLN A 721 18.43 -10.49 7.64
CA GLN A 721 17.37 -9.94 8.50
C GLN A 721 16.56 -8.86 7.75
N LEU A 722 17.25 -7.92 7.09
CA LEU A 722 16.58 -6.89 6.30
C LEU A 722 15.72 -7.51 5.19
N GLY A 723 16.23 -8.47 4.43
CA GLY A 723 15.50 -9.13 3.33
C GLY A 723 14.27 -9.89 3.82
N ALA A 724 14.39 -10.56 4.96
CA ALA A 724 13.29 -11.25 5.63
C ALA A 724 12.19 -10.30 6.15
N ASN A 725 12.59 -9.18 6.76
CA ASN A 725 11.68 -8.26 7.45
C ASN A 725 11.07 -7.22 6.50
N SER A 726 11.74 -6.88 5.39
CA SER A 726 11.29 -5.87 4.43
C SER A 726 9.90 -6.15 3.88
N LEU A 727 9.53 -7.43 3.72
CA LEU A 727 8.20 -7.80 3.24
C LEU A 727 7.08 -7.33 4.18
N LEU A 728 7.23 -7.53 5.50
CA LEU A 728 6.24 -7.08 6.49
C LEU A 728 6.13 -5.55 6.53
N PHE A 729 7.27 -4.86 6.62
CA PHE A 729 7.32 -3.39 6.68
C PHE A 729 6.67 -2.77 5.46
N ARG A 730 7.09 -3.25 4.29
CA ARG A 730 6.61 -2.74 3.01
C ARG A 730 5.12 -2.97 2.82
N ALA A 731 4.61 -4.13 3.23
CA ALA A 731 3.17 -4.43 3.20
C ALA A 731 2.37 -3.49 4.11
N MET A 732 2.94 -2.99 5.22
CA MET A 732 2.27 -2.05 6.13
C MET A 732 2.51 -0.57 5.79
N GLY A 733 3.21 -0.27 4.68
CA GLY A 733 3.53 1.11 4.32
C GLY A 733 4.54 1.75 5.28
N VAL A 734 5.52 0.97 5.74
CA VAL A 734 6.69 1.43 6.50
C VAL A 734 7.93 1.12 5.68
N ARG A 735 8.91 2.02 5.68
CA ARG A 735 10.17 1.79 5.00
C ARG A 735 11.14 1.03 5.92
N PRO A 736 11.65 -0.13 5.47
CA PRO A 736 12.63 -0.87 6.23
C PRO A 736 13.97 -0.13 6.26
N MET A 737 14.60 -0.08 7.43
CA MET A 737 15.89 0.57 7.63
C MET A 737 16.92 -0.41 8.17
N VAL A 738 18.17 -0.25 7.72
CA VAL A 738 19.36 -0.80 8.38
C VAL A 738 19.94 0.22 9.33
N ASP A 739 20.51 -0.26 10.42
CA ASP A 739 21.26 0.58 11.34
C ASP A 739 22.58 1.13 10.75
N VAL A 740 23.27 2.02 11.46
CA VAL A 740 24.42 2.85 11.04
C VAL A 740 25.31 2.24 9.97
N LEU A 741 25.55 3.00 8.90
CA LEU A 741 26.43 2.63 7.80
C LEU A 741 27.80 3.29 7.92
N TRP A 742 28.83 2.62 7.40
CA TRP A 742 30.15 3.21 7.20
C TRP A 742 30.42 3.38 5.71
N THR A 743 31.18 4.41 5.34
CA THR A 743 31.62 4.64 3.96
C THR A 743 33.12 4.40 3.76
N ASN A 744 33.82 4.12 4.86
CA ASN A 744 35.23 3.80 4.89
C ASN A 744 35.41 2.49 5.69
N PRO A 745 36.05 1.45 5.12
CA PRO A 745 36.11 0.15 5.76
C PRO A 745 36.99 0.13 7.02
N GLU A 746 37.92 1.07 7.15
CA GLU A 746 38.83 1.15 8.30
C GLU A 746 38.89 2.58 8.81
N GLN A 747 38.59 2.74 10.10
CA GLN A 747 38.60 4.03 10.77
C GLN A 747 39.22 3.87 12.15
N SER A 748 40.10 4.81 12.51
CA SER A 748 40.77 4.84 13.80
C SER A 748 40.93 6.29 14.26
N ASP A 749 40.65 6.54 15.53
CA ASP A 749 40.91 7.81 16.19
C ASP A 749 41.84 7.57 17.37
N PRO A 750 42.98 8.28 17.51
CA PRO A 750 43.87 8.12 18.67
C PRO A 750 43.20 8.40 20.02
N ARG A 751 42.09 9.16 20.03
CA ARG A 751 41.25 9.38 21.22
C ARG A 751 40.44 8.14 21.61
N TRP A 752 40.33 7.17 20.69
CA TRP A 752 39.70 5.88 20.86
C TRP A 752 40.77 4.77 20.83
N PRO A 753 41.29 4.34 22.00
CA PRO A 753 42.31 3.29 22.08
C PRO A 753 41.79 1.87 21.75
N LYS A 754 40.58 1.71 21.19
CA LYS A 754 40.05 0.42 20.73
C LYS A 754 40.73 0.00 19.41
N PRO A 755 40.93 -1.32 19.17
CA PRO A 755 41.58 -1.80 17.95
C PRO A 755 40.86 -1.29 16.70
N SER A 756 41.63 -1.08 15.62
CA SER A 756 41.10 -0.73 14.29
C SER A 756 40.01 -1.72 13.91
N VAL A 757 38.78 -1.22 13.75
CA VAL A 757 37.65 -2.04 13.34
C VAL A 757 37.56 -2.02 11.83
N CYS A 758 37.48 -3.20 11.23
CA CYS A 758 37.33 -3.36 9.79
C CYS A 758 35.89 -3.77 9.46
N ARG A 759 35.24 -2.97 8.60
CA ARG A 759 33.93 -3.26 7.99
C ARG A 759 34.10 -3.39 6.48
N PRO A 760 34.38 -4.58 5.95
CA PRO A 760 34.77 -4.70 4.55
C PRO A 760 33.59 -4.56 3.56
N ASN A 761 32.34 -4.63 4.03
CA ASN A 761 31.14 -4.72 3.19
C ASN A 761 30.46 -3.36 2.91
N ILE A 762 31.13 -2.23 3.12
CA ILE A 762 30.55 -0.88 3.02
C ILE A 762 29.76 -0.59 1.73
N VAL A 763 30.21 -1.12 0.58
CA VAL A 763 29.50 -0.90 -0.71
C VAL A 763 28.19 -1.70 -0.72
N HIS A 764 28.23 -2.94 -0.25
CA HIS A 764 27.05 -3.80 -0.13
C HIS A 764 26.05 -3.22 0.86
N ASP A 765 26.50 -2.76 2.03
CA ASP A 765 25.64 -2.17 3.06
C ASP A 765 24.92 -0.91 2.55
N ILE A 766 25.63 -0.04 1.82
CA ILE A 766 25.00 1.14 1.22
C ILE A 766 24.00 0.75 0.11
N ILE A 767 24.32 -0.24 -0.73
CA ILE A 767 23.37 -0.74 -1.74
C ILE A 767 22.11 -1.28 -1.07
N THR A 768 22.25 -2.13 -0.03
CA THR A 768 21.08 -2.68 0.68
C THR A 768 20.23 -1.59 1.32
N ALA A 769 20.85 -0.56 1.92
CA ALA A 769 20.15 0.59 2.49
C ALA A 769 19.40 1.44 1.44
N VAL A 770 20.02 1.67 0.27
CA VAL A 770 19.36 2.37 -0.83
C VAL A 770 18.16 1.56 -1.35
N LEU A 771 18.37 0.26 -1.55
CA LEU A 771 17.36 -0.65 -2.06
C LEU A 771 16.21 -0.90 -1.07
N SER A 772 16.43 -0.72 0.24
CA SER A 772 15.37 -0.82 1.25
C SER A 772 14.34 0.31 1.14
N THR A 773 14.63 1.37 0.38
CA THR A 773 13.89 2.63 0.32
C THR A 773 13.80 3.40 1.65
N GLY A 774 14.40 2.90 2.74
CA GLY A 774 14.51 3.57 4.02
C GLY A 774 15.61 4.63 4.08
N PRO A 775 15.83 5.28 5.23
CA PRO A 775 16.88 6.27 5.39
C PRO A 775 18.27 5.72 5.08
N LEU A 776 19.14 6.58 4.54
CA LEU A 776 20.56 6.30 4.37
C LEU A 776 21.32 7.10 5.44
N GLY A 777 21.65 6.45 6.55
CA GLY A 777 22.32 7.05 7.70
C GLY A 777 23.75 6.55 7.86
N PHE A 778 24.75 7.42 7.61
CA PHE A 778 26.17 7.07 7.77
C PHE A 778 26.74 7.67 9.06
N GLY A 779 27.71 6.99 9.67
CA GLY A 779 28.27 7.36 10.99
C GLY A 779 29.81 7.36 11.03
N ASP A 780 30.46 7.76 9.94
CA ASP A 780 31.92 7.84 9.86
C ASP A 780 32.49 8.92 10.79
N LEU A 781 33.75 8.77 11.22
CA LEU A 781 34.48 9.83 11.91
C LEU A 781 34.59 11.10 11.05
N VAL A 782 34.62 12.26 11.71
CA VAL A 782 34.88 13.54 11.04
C VAL A 782 36.22 13.44 10.28
N GLY A 783 36.21 13.80 9.00
CA GLY A 783 37.38 13.68 8.13
C GLY A 783 37.56 12.32 7.43
N LYS A 784 36.69 11.33 7.67
CA LYS A 784 36.81 9.96 7.13
C LYS A 784 35.74 9.56 6.12
N THR A 785 34.74 10.40 5.87
CA THR A 785 33.65 10.14 4.94
C THR A 785 34.13 10.03 3.49
N ASN A 786 33.76 8.94 2.83
CA ASN A 786 33.94 8.72 1.40
C ASN A 786 32.74 9.29 0.63
N ALA A 787 32.81 10.58 0.27
CA ALA A 787 31.75 11.26 -0.48
C ALA A 787 31.46 10.59 -1.83
N SER A 788 32.49 10.12 -2.53
CA SER A 788 32.33 9.49 -3.85
C SER A 788 31.44 8.26 -3.82
N LEU A 789 31.50 7.47 -2.73
CA LEU A 789 30.62 6.33 -2.54
C LEU A 789 29.16 6.78 -2.28
N LEU A 790 28.96 7.79 -1.43
CA LEU A 790 27.64 8.34 -1.16
C LEU A 790 27.01 8.99 -2.39
N PHE A 791 27.80 9.63 -3.26
CA PHE A 791 27.31 10.19 -4.52
C PHE A 791 26.84 9.12 -5.52
N LYS A 792 27.16 7.83 -5.34
CA LYS A 792 26.50 6.75 -6.10
C LYS A 792 25.07 6.50 -5.63
N ALA A 793 24.77 6.81 -4.37
CA ALA A 793 23.45 6.67 -3.75
C ALA A 793 22.59 7.94 -3.84
N THR A 794 23.19 9.10 -4.07
CA THR A 794 22.50 10.40 -3.98
C THR A 794 22.66 11.28 -5.22
N ARG A 795 21.78 12.27 -5.31
CA ARG A 795 21.98 13.46 -6.14
C ARG A 795 22.92 14.44 -5.43
N ALA A 796 23.38 15.46 -6.16
CA ALA A 796 24.22 16.52 -5.57
C ALA A 796 23.55 17.28 -4.40
N ASP A 797 22.21 17.36 -4.37
CA ASP A 797 21.45 18.01 -3.30
C ASP A 797 21.07 17.08 -2.13
N GLY A 798 21.72 15.91 -2.01
CA GLY A 798 21.54 14.98 -0.89
C GLY A 798 20.33 14.06 -1.00
N VAL A 799 19.49 14.24 -2.03
CA VAL A 799 18.33 13.38 -2.27
C VAL A 799 18.81 11.98 -2.60
N ILE A 800 18.32 10.99 -1.86
CA ILE A 800 18.66 9.59 -2.07
C ILE A 800 17.93 9.09 -3.31
N LEU A 801 18.66 8.46 -4.23
CA LEU A 801 18.12 7.83 -5.44
C LEU A 801 17.73 6.39 -5.13
N LYS A 802 16.43 6.16 -4.97
CA LYS A 802 15.87 4.89 -4.50
C LYS A 802 15.12 4.19 -5.61
N PRO A 803 14.91 2.86 -5.52
CA PRO A 803 13.90 2.20 -6.34
C PRO A 803 12.50 2.69 -5.92
N ALA A 804 11.48 2.39 -6.73
CA ALA A 804 10.12 2.80 -6.44
C ALA A 804 9.50 2.02 -5.26
N SER A 805 9.99 0.80 -5.00
CA SER A 805 9.63 0.00 -3.82
C SER A 805 10.85 -0.66 -3.23
N ALA A 806 10.79 -0.92 -1.91
CA ALA A 806 11.81 -1.68 -1.19
C ALA A 806 12.09 -3.01 -1.89
N ALA A 807 13.37 -3.37 -1.94
CA ALA A 807 13.81 -4.67 -2.41
C ALA A 807 13.30 -5.77 -1.49
N LEU A 808 12.84 -6.86 -2.10
CA LEU A 808 12.33 -8.02 -1.41
C LEU A 808 13.11 -9.24 -1.86
N ARG A 809 13.37 -10.17 -0.95
CA ARG A 809 13.85 -11.49 -1.34
C ARG A 809 12.82 -12.17 -2.25
N ILE A 810 13.29 -12.81 -3.32
CA ILE A 810 12.38 -13.56 -4.20
C ILE A 810 11.86 -14.81 -3.48
N ASP A 811 10.65 -15.24 -3.85
CA ASP A 811 9.84 -16.18 -3.05
C ASP A 811 10.56 -17.50 -2.72
N ARG A 812 11.39 -18.02 -3.64
CA ARG A 812 12.13 -19.27 -3.41
C ARG A 812 13.10 -19.24 -2.23
N PHE A 813 13.53 -18.06 -1.77
CA PHE A 813 14.38 -17.94 -0.59
C PHE A 813 13.58 -18.04 0.73
N TYR A 814 12.25 -18.13 0.72
CA TYR A 814 11.41 -18.46 1.90
C TYR A 814 11.39 -19.92 2.31
N ASP A 815 11.92 -20.81 1.47
CA ASP A 815 12.26 -22.16 1.92
C ASP A 815 13.51 -22.08 2.84
N PRO A 816 13.52 -22.64 4.06
CA PRO A 816 14.64 -22.60 5.01
C PRO A 816 16.00 -23.17 4.57
N ILE A 817 16.22 -23.38 3.27
CA ILE A 817 17.48 -23.82 2.70
C ILE A 817 18.18 -22.61 2.06
N GLN A 818 19.21 -22.07 2.73
CA GLN A 818 20.58 -21.91 2.19
C GLN A 818 21.45 -20.86 2.90
N GLY A 819 22.56 -21.33 3.48
CA GLY A 819 23.92 -20.88 3.11
C GLY A 819 24.34 -19.40 3.21
N GLY A 820 23.51 -18.48 3.72
CA GLY A 820 23.80 -17.05 3.68
C GLY A 820 23.72 -16.44 2.27
N SER A 821 23.00 -17.09 1.36
CA SER A 821 22.79 -16.66 -0.04
C SER A 821 21.38 -16.09 -0.22
N GLU A 822 21.24 -14.93 -0.87
CA GLU A 822 19.93 -14.36 -1.19
C GLU A 822 19.95 -13.59 -2.51
N ILE A 823 18.78 -13.53 -3.17
CA ILE A 823 18.53 -12.67 -4.33
C ILE A 823 17.33 -11.78 -4.01
N TRP A 824 17.54 -10.47 -4.14
CA TRP A 824 16.49 -9.49 -3.92
C TRP A 824 16.12 -8.80 -5.23
N ALA A 825 14.85 -8.45 -5.36
CA ALA A 825 14.32 -7.67 -6.46
C ALA A 825 13.60 -6.42 -5.94
N ALA A 826 13.89 -5.27 -6.54
CA ALA A 826 13.25 -4.00 -6.24
C ALA A 826 12.70 -3.39 -7.53
N PRO A 827 11.38 -3.20 -7.69
CA PRO A 827 10.86 -2.54 -8.88
C PRO A 827 11.25 -1.06 -8.87
N THR A 828 11.61 -0.54 -10.03
CA THR A 828 12.01 0.84 -10.24
C THR A 828 11.38 1.38 -11.52
N PHE A 829 10.96 2.63 -11.51
CA PHE A 829 10.37 3.28 -12.67
C PHE A 829 10.49 4.80 -12.50
N PRO A 830 10.48 5.57 -13.60
CA PRO A 830 10.39 7.02 -13.52
C PRO A 830 9.08 7.45 -12.84
N SER A 831 9.11 8.58 -12.13
CA SER A 831 7.91 9.21 -11.59
C SER A 831 6.89 9.52 -12.70
N ARG A 832 5.62 9.37 -12.37
CA ARG A 832 4.48 9.75 -13.22
C ARG A 832 3.97 11.14 -12.88
N ASN A 833 4.22 11.58 -11.64
CA ASN A 833 3.92 12.95 -11.26
C ASN A 833 5.03 13.87 -11.78
N ALA A 834 4.63 15.03 -12.30
CA ALA A 834 5.56 16.08 -12.68
C ALA A 834 6.44 16.52 -11.49
N ASP A 835 5.89 16.44 -10.27
CA ASP A 835 6.66 16.51 -9.03
C ASP A 835 6.89 15.11 -8.46
N SER A 836 8.10 14.57 -8.69
CA SER A 836 8.52 13.27 -8.16
C SER A 836 8.34 13.09 -6.66
N LYS A 837 8.35 14.16 -5.87
CA LYS A 837 8.19 14.08 -4.41
C LYS A 837 6.76 13.80 -3.99
N GLU A 838 5.79 14.06 -4.88
CA GLU A 838 4.36 13.84 -4.67
C GLU A 838 3.86 12.55 -5.32
N ASP A 839 4.70 11.84 -6.08
CA ASP A 839 4.32 10.55 -6.67
C ASP A 839 4.29 9.44 -5.61
N GLN A 840 3.10 9.08 -5.15
CA GLN A 840 2.91 8.05 -4.11
C GLN A 840 3.48 6.67 -4.50
N LEU A 841 3.52 6.33 -5.80
CA LEU A 841 4.06 5.07 -6.31
C LEU A 841 5.59 5.08 -6.36
N ALA A 842 6.17 6.23 -6.72
CA ALA A 842 7.61 6.49 -6.59
C ALA A 842 8.12 6.55 -5.14
N ASN A 843 7.18 6.69 -4.20
CA ASN A 843 7.42 6.98 -2.81
C ASN A 843 7.28 5.75 -1.88
N SER A 844 7.41 4.52 -2.38
CA SER A 844 7.57 3.24 -1.63
C SER A 844 6.49 2.84 -0.60
N MET A 845 5.49 3.69 -0.31
CA MET A 845 4.45 3.38 0.68
C MET A 845 3.11 2.99 0.05
N ALA A 846 2.82 3.43 -1.17
CA ALA A 846 1.59 3.03 -1.87
C ALA A 846 1.62 1.53 -2.19
N PRO A 847 0.51 0.80 -2.04
CA PRO A 847 0.43 -0.59 -2.51
C PRO A 847 0.70 -0.66 -4.02
N LEU A 848 1.51 -1.62 -4.45
CA LEU A 848 1.65 -1.97 -5.86
C LEU A 848 0.50 -2.94 -6.19
N GLU A 849 -0.65 -2.41 -6.61
CA GLU A 849 -1.83 -3.22 -6.98
C GLU A 849 -1.77 -3.66 -8.47
N ASP A 850 -2.46 -4.76 -8.79
CA ASP A 850 -2.54 -5.35 -10.14
C ASP A 850 -3.11 -4.41 -11.22
N GLU A 851 -3.85 -3.36 -10.83
CA GLU A 851 -4.35 -2.33 -11.78
C GLU A 851 -3.21 -1.57 -12.49
N HIS A 852 -1.97 -1.78 -12.04
CA HIS A 852 -0.75 -1.26 -12.61
C HIS A 852 -0.01 -2.26 -13.53
N CYS A 853 -0.63 -3.35 -13.99
CA CYS A 853 0.02 -4.29 -14.93
C CYS A 853 0.33 -3.69 -16.31
N GLU A 854 -0.21 -2.52 -16.68
CA GLU A 854 0.23 -1.75 -17.85
C GLU A 854 1.52 -0.94 -17.60
N GLN A 855 2.08 -1.00 -16.38
CA GLN A 855 3.31 -0.29 -16.04
C GLN A 855 4.54 -1.03 -16.57
N LEU A 856 5.35 -0.31 -17.34
CA LEU A 856 6.69 -0.72 -17.75
C LEU A 856 7.64 -0.51 -16.56
N TYR A 857 7.63 -1.45 -15.63
CA TYR A 857 8.58 -1.53 -14.54
C TYR A 857 9.97 -1.85 -15.07
N GLY A 858 11.01 -1.28 -14.47
CA GLY A 858 12.35 -1.84 -14.41
C GLY A 858 12.60 -2.50 -13.06
N TRP A 859 13.73 -3.17 -12.91
CA TRP A 859 14.09 -3.87 -11.67
C TRP A 859 15.55 -3.69 -11.29
N MET A 860 15.80 -3.48 -10.01
CA MET A 860 17.09 -3.68 -9.38
C MET A 860 17.17 -5.11 -8.86
N ILE A 861 18.21 -5.86 -9.23
CA ILE A 861 18.45 -7.23 -8.74
C ILE A 861 19.77 -7.26 -7.97
N LEU A 862 19.73 -7.62 -6.69
CA LEU A 862 20.92 -7.80 -5.86
C LEU A 862 21.08 -9.28 -5.54
N ALA A 863 22.12 -9.91 -6.07
CA ALA A 863 22.52 -11.26 -5.69
C ALA A 863 23.65 -11.19 -4.67
N THR A 864 23.55 -11.91 -3.56
CA THR A 864 24.57 -11.96 -2.49
C THR A 864 24.90 -13.41 -2.14
N ASN A 865 26.19 -13.75 -2.14
CA ASN A 865 26.76 -15.06 -1.85
C ASN A 865 26.11 -16.23 -2.61
N VAL A 866 25.67 -16.01 -3.85
CA VAL A 866 25.08 -17.04 -4.71
C VAL A 866 26.20 -17.83 -5.38
N ASP A 867 26.62 -18.94 -4.75
CA ASP A 867 27.59 -19.91 -5.29
C ASP A 867 26.93 -20.72 -6.43
N LYS A 868 27.68 -21.05 -7.48
CA LYS A 868 27.27 -21.91 -8.60
C LYS A 868 26.76 -23.29 -8.16
N ASN A 869 27.21 -23.78 -7.01
CA ASN A 869 26.80 -25.09 -6.47
C ASN A 869 25.65 -25.03 -5.46
N ALA A 870 25.19 -23.83 -5.08
CA ALA A 870 24.07 -23.67 -4.15
C ALA A 870 22.73 -23.96 -4.84
N SER A 871 21.74 -24.50 -4.12
CA SER A 871 20.40 -24.78 -4.67
C SER A 871 19.64 -23.54 -5.17
N GLY A 872 20.10 -22.32 -4.84
CA GLY A 872 19.58 -21.02 -5.26
C GLY A 872 20.35 -20.37 -6.42
N SER A 873 21.35 -21.07 -6.97
CA SER A 873 22.16 -20.62 -8.12
C SER A 873 21.42 -20.60 -9.45
N ALA A 874 20.22 -21.19 -9.50
CA ALA A 874 19.40 -21.20 -10.69
C ALA A 874 19.17 -19.76 -11.18
N PRO A 875 19.31 -19.51 -12.50
CA PRO A 875 19.01 -18.21 -13.10
C PRO A 875 17.65 -17.65 -12.65
N VAL A 876 17.53 -16.33 -12.58
CA VAL A 876 16.28 -15.67 -12.20
C VAL A 876 15.37 -15.59 -13.41
N ALA A 877 14.19 -16.21 -13.33
CA ALA A 877 13.14 -16.04 -14.32
C ALA A 877 12.37 -14.75 -14.06
N VAL A 878 11.90 -14.08 -15.13
CA VAL A 878 11.08 -12.87 -15.00
C VAL A 878 9.76 -13.13 -14.26
N THR A 879 9.26 -14.37 -14.26
CA THR A 879 8.04 -14.79 -13.56
C THR A 879 8.17 -14.83 -12.04
N GLU A 880 9.40 -14.74 -11.51
CA GLU A 880 9.70 -14.73 -10.07
C GLU A 880 9.72 -13.31 -9.47
N LEU A 881 9.55 -12.29 -10.31
CA LEU A 881 9.52 -10.90 -9.86
C LEU A 881 8.13 -10.52 -9.37
N TRP A 882 8.12 -9.59 -8.41
CA TRP A 882 6.91 -8.93 -7.95
C TRP A 882 7.04 -7.40 -8.04
N PRO A 883 6.04 -6.68 -8.60
CA PRO A 883 4.90 -7.20 -9.38
C PRO A 883 5.39 -8.03 -10.58
N ARG A 884 4.56 -8.97 -11.05
CA ARG A 884 4.94 -9.81 -12.19
C ARG A 884 4.94 -8.95 -13.47
N PRO A 885 6.04 -8.95 -14.27
CA PRO A 885 6.05 -8.29 -15.57
C PRO A 885 4.96 -8.85 -16.50
N ALA A 886 4.50 -8.05 -17.45
CA ALA A 886 3.63 -8.54 -18.52
C ALA A 886 4.32 -9.68 -19.29
N ALA A 887 3.56 -10.69 -19.72
CA ALA A 887 4.10 -11.82 -20.45
C ALA A 887 4.83 -11.37 -21.73
N GLY A 888 6.01 -11.95 -22.01
CA GLY A 888 6.82 -11.58 -23.17
C GLY A 888 7.58 -10.25 -23.04
N THR A 889 7.57 -9.60 -21.87
CA THR A 889 8.42 -8.41 -21.64
C THR A 889 9.90 -8.78 -21.79
N GLU A 890 10.63 -8.02 -22.61
CA GLU A 890 12.09 -8.11 -22.74
C GLU A 890 12.77 -7.02 -21.91
N PHE A 891 13.91 -7.38 -21.31
CA PHE A 891 14.74 -6.46 -20.55
C PHE A 891 16.16 -6.41 -21.10
N PHE A 892 16.74 -5.20 -21.10
CA PHE A 892 18.19 -5.03 -21.11
C PHE A 892 18.69 -4.85 -19.68
N VAL A 893 19.74 -5.58 -19.34
CA VAL A 893 20.28 -5.65 -17.98
C VAL A 893 21.72 -5.15 -17.96
N ALA A 894 21.97 -4.09 -17.19
CA ALA A 894 23.29 -3.57 -16.88
C ALA A 894 23.79 -4.18 -15.57
N GLN A 895 25.07 -4.58 -15.52
CA GLN A 895 25.75 -4.97 -14.29
C GLN A 895 26.47 -3.74 -13.74
N LEU A 896 26.00 -3.21 -12.61
CA LEU A 896 26.46 -1.92 -12.06
C LEU A 896 27.66 -2.09 -11.13
N GLU A 897 27.61 -3.09 -10.26
CA GLU A 897 28.60 -3.32 -9.22
C GLU A 897 28.81 -4.83 -9.03
N GLN A 898 30.03 -5.22 -8.68
CA GLN A 898 30.39 -6.60 -8.38
C GLN A 898 31.56 -6.62 -7.40
N PHE A 899 31.43 -7.43 -6.36
CA PHE A 899 32.56 -7.87 -5.57
C PHE A 899 32.76 -9.36 -5.80
N SER A 900 33.88 -9.73 -6.43
CA SER A 900 34.28 -11.11 -6.70
C SER A 900 35.81 -11.20 -6.74
N SER A 901 36.36 -12.25 -6.15
CA SER A 901 37.79 -12.58 -6.22
C SER A 901 38.26 -12.97 -7.64
N SER A 902 37.34 -13.15 -8.60
CA SER A 902 37.61 -13.85 -9.87
C SER A 902 37.27 -13.10 -11.17
N GLY A 903 36.76 -11.85 -11.16
CA GLY A 903 36.31 -11.26 -12.44
C GLY A 903 36.22 -9.74 -12.53
N MET A 904 36.67 -9.22 -13.67
CA MET A 904 36.46 -7.85 -14.13
C MET A 904 34.95 -7.59 -14.35
N LEU A 905 34.49 -6.43 -13.88
CA LEU A 905 33.18 -5.89 -14.29
C LEU A 905 33.10 -5.82 -15.82
N LYS A 906 31.93 -6.14 -16.39
CA LYS A 906 31.67 -5.73 -17.78
C LYS A 906 31.89 -4.21 -17.86
N PRO A 907 32.57 -3.70 -18.91
CA PRO A 907 32.74 -2.26 -19.05
C PRO A 907 31.36 -1.59 -19.12
N LEU A 908 31.22 -0.47 -18.41
CA LEU A 908 30.04 0.38 -18.56
C LEU A 908 29.84 0.71 -20.03
N CYS A 909 28.59 0.72 -20.47
CA CYS A 909 28.28 1.04 -21.86
C CYS A 909 28.81 2.42 -22.24
N ILE A 910 29.42 2.51 -23.41
CA ILE A 910 29.90 3.76 -24.00
C ILE A 910 29.00 4.16 -25.16
N ASN A 911 28.94 5.46 -25.46
CA ASN A 911 28.16 5.98 -26.57
C ASN A 911 28.55 5.31 -27.90
N GLY A 912 27.57 4.81 -28.65
CA GLY A 912 27.76 4.11 -29.93
C GLY A 912 28.07 2.62 -29.84
N SER A 913 28.18 2.06 -28.63
CA SER A 913 28.40 0.61 -28.47
C SER A 913 27.16 -0.21 -28.86
N ALA A 914 27.39 -1.39 -29.43
CA ALA A 914 26.32 -2.35 -29.68
C ALA A 914 25.79 -2.91 -28.35
N VAL A 915 24.47 -3.08 -28.21
CA VAL A 915 23.83 -3.45 -26.94
C VAL A 915 24.41 -4.72 -26.32
N ASP A 916 24.66 -5.75 -27.12
CA ASP A 916 25.17 -7.04 -26.65
C ASP A 916 26.65 -6.99 -26.20
N SER A 917 27.36 -5.88 -26.45
CA SER A 917 28.77 -5.70 -26.01
C SER A 917 28.89 -5.34 -24.52
N CYS A 918 27.85 -4.75 -23.93
CA CYS A 918 27.88 -4.24 -22.55
C CYS A 918 26.65 -4.62 -21.71
N LEU A 919 25.52 -4.97 -22.33
CA LEU A 919 24.29 -5.39 -21.63
C LEU A 919 24.05 -6.89 -21.75
N LEU A 920 23.18 -7.41 -20.89
CA LEU A 920 22.58 -8.74 -21.00
C LEU A 920 21.12 -8.61 -21.44
N ARG A 921 20.59 -9.63 -22.11
CA ARG A 921 19.14 -9.75 -22.37
C ARG A 921 18.50 -10.66 -21.33
N TRP A 922 17.32 -10.29 -20.88
CA TRP A 922 16.56 -11.08 -19.92
C TRP A 922 15.07 -11.14 -20.30
N ASN A 923 14.55 -12.35 -20.43
CA ASN A 923 13.15 -12.65 -20.76
C ASN A 923 12.82 -14.10 -20.38
N ASP A 924 11.61 -14.58 -20.72
CA ASP A 924 11.15 -15.95 -20.42
C ASP A 924 12.04 -17.06 -21.01
N SER A 925 12.72 -16.81 -22.13
CA SER A 925 13.60 -17.78 -22.82
C SER A 925 15.07 -17.64 -22.42
N SER A 926 15.45 -16.52 -21.81
CA SER A 926 16.82 -16.17 -21.44
C SER A 926 16.83 -15.66 -19.99
N PRO A 927 16.78 -16.55 -18.98
CA PRO A 927 16.76 -16.13 -17.57
C PRO A 927 18.11 -15.52 -17.14
N LEU A 928 18.09 -14.64 -16.14
CA LEU A 928 19.25 -13.85 -15.73
C LEU A 928 20.24 -14.70 -14.90
N PRO A 929 21.50 -14.88 -15.32
CA PRO A 929 22.52 -15.50 -14.49
C PRO A 929 22.95 -14.58 -13.34
N VAL A 930 22.98 -15.11 -12.12
CA VAL A 930 23.13 -14.33 -10.86
C VAL A 930 24.21 -14.86 -9.92
N THR A 931 25.13 -15.67 -10.42
CA THR A 931 26.20 -16.28 -9.60
C THR A 931 27.23 -15.23 -9.18
N THR A 932 27.56 -15.16 -7.90
CA THR A 932 28.49 -14.17 -7.34
C THR A 932 29.91 -14.71 -7.09
N GLY A 933 30.11 -16.03 -7.21
CA GLY A 933 31.38 -16.71 -6.92
C GLY A 933 31.57 -17.09 -5.44
N ASP A 934 32.63 -17.84 -5.15
CA ASP A 934 32.89 -18.45 -3.82
C ASP A 934 33.28 -17.41 -2.77
N THR A 935 32.65 -17.47 -1.60
CA THR A 935 32.98 -16.56 -0.48
C THR A 935 34.41 -16.79 -0.02
N SER A 936 35.29 -15.82 -0.29
CA SER A 936 36.67 -15.88 0.21
C SER A 936 36.68 -15.52 1.70
N LYS A 937 37.01 -16.48 2.56
CA LYS A 937 37.41 -16.20 3.93
C LYS A 937 38.83 -15.64 3.94
N GLU A 938 38.98 -14.34 3.67
CA GLU A 938 40.21 -13.65 4.04
C GLU A 938 40.30 -13.60 5.57
N THR A 939 41.50 -13.77 6.11
CA THR A 939 41.76 -13.88 7.55
C THR A 939 41.34 -12.60 8.28
N GLY A 940 40.20 -12.63 8.98
CA GLY A 940 39.79 -11.64 9.98
C GLY A 940 38.45 -10.96 9.75
N CYS A 941 38.02 -10.76 8.49
CA CYS A 941 36.77 -10.05 8.17
C CYS A 941 36.02 -10.74 7.01
N VAL A 942 34.78 -11.17 7.25
CA VAL A 942 33.97 -11.87 6.25
C VAL A 942 33.48 -10.86 5.21
N ARG A 943 33.87 -11.05 3.94
CA ARG A 943 33.37 -10.26 2.81
C ARG A 943 32.19 -10.95 2.14
N HIS A 944 31.23 -10.15 1.69
CA HIS A 944 30.11 -10.60 0.88
C HIS A 944 30.48 -10.52 -0.60
N ASN A 945 30.35 -11.64 -1.30
CA ASN A 945 30.34 -11.58 -2.76
C ASN A 945 28.96 -11.13 -3.20
N PHE A 946 28.89 -10.11 -4.03
CA PHE A 946 27.61 -9.63 -4.52
C PHE A 946 27.70 -9.15 -5.96
N THR A 947 26.56 -9.06 -6.60
CA THR A 947 26.42 -8.41 -7.91
C THR A 947 25.10 -7.64 -7.94
N LEU A 948 25.18 -6.38 -8.35
CA LEU A 948 24.02 -5.50 -8.53
C LEU A 948 23.72 -5.36 -10.03
N PHE A 949 22.49 -5.66 -10.41
CA PHE A 949 21.99 -5.51 -11.76
C PHE A 949 20.86 -4.47 -11.81
N ALA A 950 20.79 -3.72 -12.91
CA ALA A 950 19.64 -2.88 -13.26
C ALA A 950 19.04 -3.38 -14.58
N ALA A 951 17.79 -3.81 -14.54
CA ALA A 951 17.00 -4.26 -15.68
C ALA A 951 16.03 -3.16 -16.10
N SER A 952 16.10 -2.75 -17.36
CA SER A 952 15.19 -1.77 -17.96
C SER A 952 14.35 -2.42 -19.06
N PRO A 953 13.03 -2.19 -19.09
CA PRO A 953 12.14 -2.82 -20.07
C PRO A 953 12.40 -2.25 -21.46
N VAL A 954 12.30 -3.11 -22.48
CA VAL A 954 12.23 -2.70 -23.88
C VAL A 954 10.82 -2.19 -24.16
N LEU A 955 10.71 -0.91 -24.53
CA LEU A 955 9.43 -0.30 -24.85
C LEU A 955 8.90 -0.83 -26.19
N SER A 956 7.61 -0.65 -26.45
CA SER A 956 6.99 -1.02 -27.73
C SER A 956 7.62 -0.32 -28.94
N SER A 957 8.24 0.85 -28.74
CA SER A 957 9.00 1.58 -29.76
C SER A 957 10.41 1.01 -30.02
N GLY A 958 10.83 -0.01 -29.27
CA GLY A 958 12.20 -0.57 -29.30
C GLY A 958 13.22 0.20 -28.46
N TRP A 959 12.85 1.38 -27.93
CA TRP A 959 13.72 2.16 -27.06
C TRP A 959 13.77 1.58 -25.63
N THR A 960 14.89 1.83 -24.94
CA THR A 960 15.03 1.50 -23.51
C THR A 960 15.74 2.63 -22.77
N LEU A 961 15.15 3.13 -21.68
CA LEU A 961 15.84 4.05 -20.76
C LEU A 961 16.68 3.24 -19.75
N LEU A 962 18.01 3.33 -19.85
CA LEU A 962 18.91 2.70 -18.88
C LEU A 962 19.20 3.62 -17.68
N GLY A 963 19.02 4.93 -17.83
CA GLY A 963 19.16 5.92 -16.77
C GLY A 963 20.61 6.32 -16.51
N ASP A 964 20.90 6.78 -15.29
CA ASP A 964 22.25 7.18 -14.86
C ASP A 964 23.02 5.96 -14.31
N LEU A 965 23.75 5.27 -15.19
CA LEU A 965 24.51 4.06 -14.86
C LEU A 965 25.68 4.32 -13.89
N SER A 966 25.96 5.57 -13.51
CA SER A 966 26.92 5.89 -12.44
C SER A 966 26.34 5.75 -11.02
N LYS A 967 25.02 5.54 -10.91
CA LYS A 967 24.28 5.44 -9.65
C LYS A 967 23.90 3.99 -9.34
N PHE A 968 23.68 3.70 -8.05
CA PHE A 968 23.17 2.39 -7.64
C PHE A 968 21.74 2.11 -8.12
N VAL A 969 20.92 3.16 -8.31
CA VAL A 969 19.58 3.04 -8.91
C VAL A 969 19.50 3.96 -10.13
N PRO A 970 19.86 3.45 -11.32
CA PRO A 970 19.98 4.28 -12.52
C PRO A 970 18.68 4.93 -12.97
N VAL A 971 17.52 4.26 -12.80
CA VAL A 971 16.20 4.77 -13.17
C VAL A 971 15.37 4.99 -11.91
N SER A 972 15.86 5.86 -11.02
CA SER A 972 15.15 6.26 -9.80
C SER A 972 14.05 7.28 -10.12
N PRO A 973 12.84 7.17 -9.54
CA PRO A 973 11.79 8.16 -9.74
C PRO A 973 12.12 9.53 -9.13
N GLN A 974 13.10 9.61 -8.21
CA GLN A 974 13.62 10.89 -7.69
C GLN A 974 14.51 11.64 -8.70
N ARG A 975 14.85 10.98 -9.82
CA ARG A 975 15.69 11.50 -10.91
C ARG A 975 14.92 11.63 -12.23
N PHE A 976 14.06 10.68 -12.56
CA PHE A 976 13.38 10.63 -13.85
C PHE A 976 11.88 10.78 -13.69
N VAL A 977 11.26 11.58 -14.56
CA VAL A 977 9.80 11.63 -14.75
C VAL A 977 9.50 11.17 -16.17
N MET A 978 8.63 10.20 -16.38
CA MET A 978 8.31 9.72 -17.74
C MET A 978 7.00 10.34 -18.21
N ALA A 979 7.07 11.10 -19.30
CA ALA A 979 5.93 11.85 -19.80
C ALA A 979 5.08 11.05 -20.81
N GLU A 980 5.64 10.11 -21.58
CA GLU A 980 4.90 9.21 -22.50
C GLU A 980 5.89 8.27 -23.24
N SER A 981 5.53 6.99 -23.42
CA SER A 981 6.07 6.18 -24.51
C SER A 981 5.31 6.58 -25.77
N GLN A 982 6.03 7.04 -26.80
CA GLN A 982 5.42 7.34 -28.10
C GLN A 982 5.57 6.12 -29.01
N GLU A 983 4.67 5.96 -29.99
CA GLU A 983 4.74 4.84 -30.96
C GLU A 983 6.13 4.67 -31.59
N THR A 984 6.88 5.77 -31.74
CA THR A 984 8.19 5.80 -32.41
C THR A 984 9.33 6.32 -31.54
N GLY A 985 9.16 6.45 -30.22
CA GLY A 985 10.15 7.15 -29.40
C GLY A 985 10.00 7.03 -27.89
N LEU A 986 10.81 7.84 -27.19
CA LEU A 986 10.94 7.91 -25.73
C LEU A 986 10.94 9.38 -25.28
N ARG A 987 10.10 9.73 -24.30
CA ARG A 987 10.10 11.08 -23.69
C ARG A 987 10.16 11.00 -22.16
N PHE A 988 11.10 11.73 -21.58
CA PHE A 988 11.29 11.80 -20.12
C PHE A 988 11.89 13.14 -19.70
N ASP A 989 11.76 13.45 -18.43
CA ASP A 989 12.42 14.58 -17.79
C ASP A 989 13.47 14.10 -16.81
N VAL A 990 14.58 14.83 -16.73
CA VAL A 990 15.65 14.64 -15.75
C VAL A 990 15.54 15.73 -14.69
N ILE A 991 15.34 15.34 -13.44
CA ILE A 991 15.29 16.23 -12.27
C ILE A 991 16.64 16.23 -11.59
N GLY A 992 17.18 17.39 -11.23
CA GLY A 992 18.44 17.46 -10.49
C GLY A 992 18.69 18.80 -9.83
N HIS A 993 19.87 18.94 -9.26
CA HIS A 993 20.33 20.26 -8.82
C HIS A 993 20.55 21.14 -10.06
N PRO A 994 20.14 22.43 -10.05
CA PRO A 994 20.43 23.34 -11.16
C PRO A 994 21.91 23.33 -11.56
N GLY A 995 22.19 23.15 -12.85
CA GLY A 995 23.56 23.05 -13.39
C GLY A 995 24.24 21.69 -13.24
N GLU A 996 23.60 20.72 -12.58
CA GLU A 996 24.07 19.33 -12.52
C GLU A 996 24.14 18.73 -13.93
N VAL A 997 25.20 17.96 -14.21
CA VAL A 997 25.33 17.17 -15.44
C VAL A 997 25.03 15.73 -15.10
N VAL A 998 24.02 15.16 -15.76
CA VAL A 998 23.57 13.78 -15.53
C VAL A 998 23.87 12.97 -16.79
N PRO A 999 24.79 11.99 -16.74
CA PRO A 999 25.04 11.09 -17.85
C PRO A 999 23.88 10.11 -17.96
N VAL A 1000 23.07 10.21 -19.00
CA VAL A 1000 21.92 9.33 -19.20
C VAL A 1000 22.19 8.37 -20.35
N SER A 1001 22.06 7.09 -20.04
CA SER A 1001 22.21 5.97 -20.97
C SER A 1001 20.85 5.49 -21.47
N MET A 1002 20.77 5.11 -22.74
CA MET A 1002 19.58 4.56 -23.38
C MET A 1002 19.95 3.65 -24.55
N VAL A 1003 19.05 2.73 -24.91
CA VAL A 1003 19.18 1.88 -26.10
C VAL A 1003 18.21 2.37 -27.16
N THR A 1004 18.70 2.54 -28.39
CA THR A 1004 17.89 2.88 -29.56
C THR A 1004 17.10 1.67 -30.06
N GLU A 1005 16.12 1.91 -30.92
CA GLU A 1005 15.37 0.88 -31.65
C GLU A 1005 16.25 -0.06 -32.50
N THR A 1006 17.48 0.36 -32.82
CA THR A 1006 18.47 -0.42 -33.58
C THR A 1006 19.45 -1.21 -32.70
N GLY A 1007 19.31 -1.16 -31.37
CA GLY A 1007 20.22 -1.85 -30.44
C GLY A 1007 21.57 -1.17 -30.28
N ILE A 1008 21.65 0.15 -30.45
CA ILE A 1008 22.85 0.96 -30.18
C ILE A 1008 22.65 1.68 -28.84
N VAL A 1009 23.68 1.71 -28.00
CA VAL A 1009 23.65 2.47 -26.74
C VAL A 1009 24.03 3.92 -27.01
N LEU A 1010 23.18 4.85 -26.57
CA LEU A 1010 23.48 6.28 -26.49
C LEU A 1010 23.79 6.66 -25.05
N VAL A 1011 24.87 7.41 -24.84
CA VAL A 1011 25.20 8.03 -23.56
C VAL A 1011 25.26 9.53 -23.76
N TRP A 1012 24.42 10.27 -23.04
CA TRP A 1012 24.26 11.70 -23.21
C TRP A 1012 24.33 12.45 -21.87
N ASP A 1013 25.24 13.42 -21.80
CA ASP A 1013 25.36 14.35 -20.69
C ASP A 1013 24.25 15.41 -20.74
N ILE A 1014 23.22 15.22 -19.92
CA ILE A 1014 22.08 16.13 -19.81
C ILE A 1014 22.38 17.17 -18.73
N HIS A 1015 22.38 18.44 -19.13
CA HIS A 1015 22.50 19.56 -18.21
C HIS A 1015 21.14 19.89 -17.60
N VAL A 1016 21.04 19.85 -16.27
CA VAL A 1016 19.83 20.23 -15.53
C VAL A 1016 19.68 21.75 -15.57
N THR A 1017 18.54 22.24 -16.07
CA THR A 1017 18.33 23.70 -16.19
C THR A 1017 18.20 24.40 -14.83
N SER A 1018 18.12 25.74 -14.86
CA SER A 1018 17.86 26.56 -13.66
C SER A 1018 16.55 26.21 -12.94
N THR A 1019 15.62 25.53 -13.62
CA THR A 1019 14.36 25.06 -13.01
C THR A 1019 14.54 23.78 -12.19
N GLY A 1020 15.72 23.16 -12.19
CA GLY A 1020 15.97 21.85 -11.57
C GLY A 1020 15.45 20.68 -12.39
N LYS A 1021 15.05 20.92 -13.65
CA LYS A 1021 14.43 19.94 -14.55
C LYS A 1021 14.86 20.19 -16.00
N THR A 1022 15.07 19.14 -16.78
CA THR A 1022 15.34 19.20 -18.22
C THR A 1022 14.53 18.15 -18.97
N SER A 1023 13.83 18.55 -20.03
CA SER A 1023 12.93 17.66 -20.77
C SER A 1023 13.61 17.10 -22.01
N VAL A 1024 13.54 15.78 -22.23
CA VAL A 1024 14.18 15.07 -23.34
C VAL A 1024 13.16 14.29 -24.16
N ALA A 1025 13.28 14.37 -25.49
CA ALA A 1025 12.53 13.56 -26.43
C ALA A 1025 13.49 12.86 -27.41
N CYS A 1026 13.29 11.56 -27.63
CA CYS A 1026 14.07 10.73 -28.52
C CYS A 1026 13.20 10.07 -29.58
N SER A 1027 13.65 10.10 -30.83
CA SER A 1027 13.01 9.47 -32.00
C SER A 1027 14.03 9.29 -33.12
N GLU A 1028 13.88 8.25 -33.95
CA GLU A 1028 14.73 8.01 -35.13
C GLU A 1028 16.24 8.02 -34.82
N GLY A 1029 16.65 7.30 -33.77
CA GLY A 1029 18.03 7.23 -33.29
C GLY A 1029 18.64 8.55 -32.79
N ARG A 1030 17.84 9.60 -32.53
CA ARG A 1030 18.31 10.91 -32.06
C ARG A 1030 17.51 11.40 -30.87
N CYS A 1031 18.13 12.22 -30.02
CA CYS A 1031 17.47 12.85 -28.88
C CYS A 1031 17.66 14.38 -28.90
N VAL A 1032 16.66 15.11 -28.44
CA VAL A 1032 16.63 16.57 -28.36
C VAL A 1032 16.11 17.03 -26.99
N VAL A 1033 16.66 18.14 -26.49
CA VAL A 1033 16.15 18.83 -25.29
C VAL A 1033 15.05 19.80 -25.72
N SER A 1034 13.86 19.72 -25.11
CA SER A 1034 12.68 20.47 -25.55
C SER A 1034 12.44 21.79 -24.81
N ASP A 1035 13.42 22.33 -24.11
CA ASP A 1035 13.22 23.53 -23.29
C ASP A 1035 13.05 24.79 -24.17
N GLY A 1036 11.89 25.43 -24.05
CA GLY A 1036 11.43 26.58 -24.83
C GLY A 1036 12.20 27.89 -24.62
N ILE A 1037 13.49 27.85 -24.34
CA ILE A 1037 14.38 29.01 -24.39
C ILE A 1037 15.21 28.88 -25.66
N GLY A 1038 14.92 29.77 -26.62
CA GLY A 1038 15.45 29.73 -27.97
C GLY A 1038 16.93 29.35 -28.04
N ALA A 1039 17.20 28.31 -28.83
CA ALA A 1039 18.51 28.03 -29.37
C ALA A 1039 19.00 29.24 -30.19
N ARG A 1040 19.61 30.23 -29.52
CA ARG A 1040 20.68 31.01 -30.13
C ARG A 1040 21.93 30.17 -30.01
N GLY A 1041 22.30 29.56 -31.13
CA GLY A 1041 23.53 28.80 -31.24
C GLY A 1041 24.73 29.63 -30.79
N GLN A 1042 25.47 29.09 -29.84
CA GLN A 1042 26.92 29.04 -29.99
C GLN A 1042 27.24 27.74 -30.72
N HIS A 1043 27.32 27.85 -32.05
CA HIS A 1043 28.24 27.01 -32.80
C HIS A 1043 29.65 27.30 -32.28
N SER A 1044 30.20 26.46 -31.42
CA SER A 1044 31.61 26.13 -31.55
C SER A 1044 31.70 24.95 -32.49
N GLN A 1045 32.19 25.23 -33.70
CA GLN A 1045 32.60 24.22 -34.65
C GLN A 1045 33.68 23.36 -33.99
N SER A 1046 33.38 22.09 -33.67
CA SER A 1046 34.37 21.05 -33.85
C SER A 1046 34.19 20.52 -35.26
N THR A 1047 35.28 20.60 -36.01
CA THR A 1047 35.41 20.27 -37.41
C THR A 1047 34.96 18.84 -37.69
N ALA A 1048 33.99 18.72 -38.58
CA ALA A 1048 33.76 17.52 -39.36
C ALA A 1048 35.03 17.18 -40.15
N LEU A 1049 35.75 16.15 -39.72
CA LEU A 1049 36.57 15.35 -40.62
C LEU A 1049 35.73 14.15 -41.01
N GLY A 1050 35.13 14.25 -42.19
CA GLY A 1050 34.49 13.13 -42.85
C GLY A 1050 35.50 12.04 -43.14
N ILE A 1051 35.26 10.86 -42.57
CA ILE A 1051 35.71 9.59 -43.13
C ILE A 1051 34.45 8.72 -43.19
N THR A 1052 33.77 8.80 -44.32
CA THR A 1052 32.98 7.69 -44.86
C THR A 1052 33.91 6.49 -45.00
N THR A 1053 33.74 5.48 -44.16
CA THR A 1053 34.18 4.12 -44.48
C THR A 1053 32.92 3.31 -44.78
N GLU A 1054 32.66 3.15 -46.08
CA GLU A 1054 31.84 2.07 -46.59
C GLU A 1054 32.44 0.75 -46.10
N ILE A 1055 31.65 -0.05 -45.38
CA ILE A 1055 31.91 -1.47 -45.22
C ILE A 1055 31.21 -2.15 -46.39
N VAL A 1056 32.01 -2.65 -47.33
CA VAL A 1056 31.61 -3.64 -48.32
C VAL A 1056 32.20 -4.99 -47.87
N VAL A 1057 31.29 -5.93 -47.63
CA VAL A 1057 31.43 -7.34 -47.16
C VAL A 1057 31.72 -7.54 -45.69
#